data_AF-A0A2H9L091-F1
#
_entry.id   AF-A0A2H9L091-F1
#
_cell.length_a   1.000
_cell.length_b   1.000
_cell.length_c   1.000
_cell.angle_alpha   90.00
_cell.angle_beta   90.00
_cell.angle_gamma   90.00
#
_symmetry.space_group_name_H-M   'P 1'
#
loop_
_entity.id
_entity.type
_entity.pdbx_description
1 polymer ?
#
loop_
_entity_poly.entity_id
_entity_poly.type
_entity_poly.pdbx_seq_one_letter_code
_entity_poly.pdbx_strand_id
1 'polypeptide(L)'
;MQRGHNISRSMNMQRAMATMQSVKEDEALWPSLLVFLGTFMMLSTFVFYPVEAIAIISLICAAIAYKRPNYAIILSLFLAMPAIAYQSAALTWIYCLVFLLIIILMEKFSEFFSYYNTAIPILQIAIFAPFTQIPFAGVLTVISLTLGALYLGSKRSLAISIPSVFFILLLSTLWMSQNSAYLSLPALKQFAPQSAELLMKSPQLMLGKIIPTGIFSIISMFTLEAATGAIAIIGKIFSNTALLLLNGALIVQAAGWAAALFLAGMLPSKLKGKKYVQGISSCAMLIAPASSFAYSIMFSLPLQPMLLAYAAIAIGISFALDTAKINLSREADISRGERQKRFGKFGLEDISGSGLSLKDVGGYQDVKDELIDAIATPLEQKALAGAYNLKPTSGILLFGPPGTGKTMIIKALAGELNMGFYYVKCSDILSSWVGESERNVAELFQNARKNSPCILFFDEMDALARKRDRHTSDDVGPRVLSVLLSEMDGFKKSLKHPVIVIGATNAPDNLDPAIMRPGRLDKIIYMHLPDAKARVAILKAKSKGLPLSDDVDFAQLAKASERFSGADLANVLNEAVRLAAREARAKNKVIDISQRHLLLVMRRIKPSSRLSDLAKYEQFKLDFERRVVDEEEPQEKKSIRLKDVIGLPDAKRAIKEAIEIPLLHEELMAEYSLAPIKGILLFGPPGCGKTMLVRAASNDIKATFLTLSGSDIFARGYTEAQNIIHETFMRAREQAPAVIFIDEIEALAPSRERLSSPVLTQLLQEIDGVSELKGVVLVGATNKPSYIDAALLRPGRFDKAIYIASPSQPAREHIFKQQLGSLSPTLAFSKFAQLSEGFSGADIVSVCAEAKMGAVRERIAGKRAKVTSEDVLRVIKGRKPSITDEDLFEYVAFLEKYGERK
;
A
#
# COMPACT_ATOMS: atom_id res chain seq x y z
N MET A 1 51.90 36.32 17.42
CA MET A 1 51.00 37.04 16.48
C MET A 1 50.60 36.22 15.25
N GLN A 2 51.49 35.41 14.63
CA GLN A 2 51.13 34.58 13.45
C GLN A 2 50.07 33.49 13.70
N ARG A 3 49.99 32.87 14.89
CA ARG A 3 48.92 31.90 15.23
C ARG A 3 47.52 32.53 15.30
N GLY A 4 47.39 33.76 15.81
CA GLY A 4 46.11 34.48 15.85
C GLY A 4 45.60 34.89 14.47
N HIS A 5 46.51 35.16 13.53
CA HIS A 5 46.18 35.53 12.15
C HIS A 5 45.67 34.33 11.32
N ASN A 6 46.20 33.12 11.56
CA ASN A 6 45.71 31.90 10.92
C ASN A 6 44.37 31.43 11.50
N ILE A 7 44.14 31.61 12.80
CA ILE A 7 42.86 31.27 13.45
C ILE A 7 41.75 32.25 13.04
N SER A 8 42.05 33.55 12.88
CA SER A 8 41.04 34.50 12.37
C SER A 8 40.73 34.25 10.89
N ARG A 9 41.71 33.86 10.06
CA ARG A 9 41.49 33.41 8.68
C ARG A 9 40.65 32.14 8.62
N SER A 10 40.90 31.14 9.47
CA SER A 10 40.11 29.90 9.48
C SER A 10 38.69 30.11 9.99
N MET A 11 38.49 30.95 11.02
CA MET A 11 37.15 31.34 11.49
C MET A 11 36.39 32.17 10.46
N ASN A 12 37.05 33.11 9.78
CA ASN A 12 36.42 33.89 8.71
C ASN A 12 36.08 33.01 7.51
N MET A 13 36.92 32.01 7.19
CA MET A 13 36.65 31.05 6.13
C MET A 13 35.53 30.08 6.49
N GLN A 14 35.44 29.64 7.76
CA GLN A 14 34.32 28.83 8.25
C GLN A 14 33.01 29.63 8.33
N ARG A 15 33.06 30.91 8.74
CA ARG A 15 31.90 31.81 8.70
C ARG A 15 31.46 32.07 7.26
N ALA A 16 32.41 32.28 6.33
CA ALA A 16 32.13 32.44 4.90
C ALA A 16 31.56 31.16 4.29
N MET A 17 32.04 29.99 4.71
CA MET A 17 31.47 28.69 4.30
C MET A 17 30.06 28.49 4.89
N ALA A 18 29.84 28.86 6.15
CA ALA A 18 28.54 28.77 6.80
C ALA A 18 27.52 29.76 6.20
N THR A 19 27.93 30.99 5.86
CA THR A 19 27.07 31.94 5.13
C THR A 19 26.86 31.52 3.68
N MET A 20 27.85 30.94 3.00
CA MET A 20 27.64 30.31 1.69
C MET A 20 26.66 29.14 1.77
N GLN A 21 26.71 28.38 2.86
CA GLN A 21 25.81 27.25 3.09
C GLN A 21 24.39 27.70 3.43
N SER A 22 24.21 28.79 4.20
CA SER A 22 22.90 29.40 4.42
C SER A 22 22.33 30.07 3.16
N VAL A 23 23.19 30.72 2.36
CA VAL A 23 22.81 31.28 1.04
C VAL A 23 22.43 30.17 0.05
N LYS A 24 23.04 28.99 0.17
CA LYS A 24 22.77 27.82 -0.67
C LYS A 24 21.41 27.17 -0.36
N GLU A 25 20.90 27.34 0.85
CA GLU A 25 19.61 26.78 1.30
C GLU A 25 18.42 27.74 1.10
N ASP A 26 18.68 29.03 0.86
CA ASP A 26 17.65 30.05 0.71
C ASP A 26 17.15 30.16 -0.74
N GLU A 27 16.04 29.49 -1.03
CA GLU A 27 15.42 29.44 -2.35
C GLU A 27 14.96 30.81 -2.89
N ALA A 28 14.80 31.82 -2.02
CA ALA A 28 14.30 33.15 -2.40
C ALA A 28 15.38 34.09 -2.97
N LEU A 29 16.66 33.79 -2.74
CA LEU A 29 17.78 34.63 -3.20
C LEU A 29 17.95 34.61 -4.72
N TRP A 30 17.72 33.45 -5.36
CA TRP A 30 17.94 33.30 -6.79
C TRP A 30 16.96 34.13 -7.65
N PRO A 31 15.63 34.08 -7.41
CA PRO A 31 14.69 34.97 -8.09
C PRO A 31 14.98 36.45 -7.83
N SER A 32 15.37 36.81 -6.59
CA SER A 32 15.72 38.18 -6.22
C SER A 32 16.91 38.73 -7.03
N LEU A 33 17.96 37.93 -7.19
CA LEU A 33 19.13 38.28 -8.00
C LEU A 33 18.80 38.39 -9.49
N LEU A 34 17.93 37.51 -10.01
CA LEU A 34 17.48 37.61 -11.40
C LEU A 34 16.65 38.87 -11.65
N VAL A 35 15.78 39.26 -10.71
CA VAL A 35 15.04 40.54 -10.78
C VAL A 35 16.01 41.72 -10.74
N PHE A 36 17.04 41.70 -9.89
CA PHE A 36 18.08 42.72 -9.89
C PHE A 36 18.73 42.88 -11.27
N LEU A 37 19.19 41.77 -11.87
CA LEU A 37 19.87 41.81 -13.17
C LEU A 37 18.91 42.22 -14.30
N GLY A 38 17.68 41.72 -14.30
CA GLY A 38 16.66 42.09 -15.29
C GLY A 38 16.29 43.56 -15.25
N THR A 39 16.02 44.10 -14.05
CA THR A 39 15.74 45.52 -13.85
C THR A 39 16.91 46.40 -14.29
N PHE A 40 18.13 46.02 -13.93
CA PHE A 40 19.34 46.77 -14.26
C PHE A 40 19.54 46.84 -15.78
N MET A 41 19.43 45.71 -16.48
CA MET A 41 19.57 45.63 -17.93
C MET A 41 18.49 46.45 -18.65
N MET A 42 17.23 46.30 -18.22
CA MET A 42 16.11 47.03 -18.80
C MET A 42 16.29 48.55 -18.66
N LEU A 43 16.60 49.05 -17.47
CA LEU A 43 16.77 50.49 -17.22
C LEU A 43 18.03 51.04 -17.87
N SER A 44 19.10 50.25 -17.98
CA SER A 44 20.34 50.66 -18.68
C SER A 44 20.20 50.73 -20.19
N THR A 45 19.15 50.12 -20.75
CA THR A 45 18.85 50.18 -22.20
C THR A 45 18.36 51.56 -22.61
N PHE A 46 17.60 52.23 -21.74
CA PHE A 46 17.02 53.54 -22.01
C PHE A 46 17.79 54.61 -21.24
N VAL A 47 18.50 55.50 -21.94
CA VAL A 47 19.30 56.57 -21.34
C VAL A 47 18.38 57.65 -20.73
N PHE A 48 17.86 57.39 -19.53
CA PHE A 48 16.97 58.29 -18.77
C PHE A 48 17.42 58.41 -17.31
N TYR A 49 17.59 57.28 -16.63
CA TYR A 49 18.06 57.24 -15.25
C TYR A 49 19.60 57.34 -15.18
N PRO A 50 20.16 58.09 -14.22
CA PRO A 50 21.58 58.03 -13.93
C PRO A 50 21.95 56.66 -13.33
N VAL A 51 23.19 56.23 -13.51
CA VAL A 51 23.64 54.86 -13.17
C VAL A 51 23.42 54.55 -11.69
N GLU A 52 23.58 55.55 -10.82
CA GLU A 52 23.34 55.44 -9.38
C GLU A 52 21.86 55.16 -9.09
N ALA A 53 20.95 55.84 -9.78
CA ALA A 53 19.51 55.62 -9.63
C ALA A 53 19.11 54.23 -10.14
N ILE A 54 19.69 53.77 -11.25
CA ILE A 54 19.46 52.42 -11.77
C ILE A 54 19.85 51.38 -10.72
N ALA A 55 21.05 51.50 -10.13
CA ALA A 55 21.52 50.58 -9.11
C ALA A 55 20.60 50.56 -7.87
N ILE A 56 20.15 51.72 -7.39
CA ILE A 56 19.23 51.84 -6.25
C ILE A 56 17.88 51.21 -6.57
N ILE A 57 17.29 51.52 -7.72
CA ILE A 57 16.00 50.98 -8.16
C ILE A 57 16.07 49.45 -8.27
N SER A 58 17.12 48.93 -8.90
CA SER A 58 17.34 47.49 -9.03
C SER A 58 17.47 46.81 -7.67
N LEU A 59 18.16 47.44 -6.71
CA LEU A 59 18.34 46.90 -5.35
C LEU A 59 17.03 46.91 -4.56
N ILE A 60 16.20 47.95 -4.70
CA ILE A 60 14.85 48.00 -4.11
C ILE A 60 13.97 46.89 -4.70
N CYS A 61 13.98 46.72 -6.03
CA CYS A 61 13.22 45.66 -6.69
C CYS A 61 13.68 44.28 -6.20
N ALA A 62 14.99 44.05 -6.07
CA ALA A 62 15.54 42.81 -5.53
C ALA A 62 15.10 42.54 -4.07
N ALA A 63 15.13 43.56 -3.22
CA ALA A 63 14.70 43.46 -1.82
C ALA A 63 13.21 43.11 -1.70
N ILE A 64 12.35 43.69 -2.54
CA ILE A 64 10.93 43.32 -2.61
C ILE A 64 10.78 41.90 -3.16
N ALA A 65 11.58 41.53 -4.16
CA ALA A 65 11.51 40.24 -4.81
C ALA A 65 11.80 39.07 -3.85
N TYR A 66 12.62 39.32 -2.83
CA TYR A 66 12.93 38.33 -1.80
C TYR A 66 11.69 37.83 -1.05
N LYS A 67 10.70 38.69 -0.77
CA LYS A 67 9.45 38.29 -0.12
C LYS A 67 8.28 38.14 -1.09
N ARG A 68 8.26 38.95 -2.14
CA ARG A 68 7.11 39.18 -3.02
C ARG A 68 7.58 39.42 -4.47
N PRO A 69 8.04 38.37 -5.17
CA PRO A 69 8.63 38.48 -6.52
C PRO A 69 7.69 39.09 -7.57
N ASN A 70 6.40 38.75 -7.56
CA ASN A 70 5.43 39.31 -8.50
C ASN A 70 5.35 40.86 -8.42
N TYR A 71 5.32 41.40 -7.21
CA TYR A 71 5.25 42.86 -7.02
C TYR A 71 6.53 43.56 -7.46
N ALA A 72 7.68 42.93 -7.24
CA ALA A 72 8.96 43.45 -7.71
C ALA A 72 9.04 43.48 -9.25
N ILE A 73 8.53 42.45 -9.93
CA ILE A 73 8.47 42.40 -11.39
C ILE A 73 7.55 43.50 -11.92
N ILE A 74 6.35 43.67 -11.34
CA ILE A 74 5.42 44.74 -11.73
C ILE A 74 6.06 46.11 -11.52
N LEU A 75 6.72 46.33 -10.37
CA LEU A 75 7.43 47.57 -10.06
C LEU A 75 8.56 47.83 -11.07
N SER A 76 9.33 46.80 -11.44
CA SER A 76 10.40 46.92 -12.43
C SER A 76 9.90 47.41 -13.77
N LEU A 77 8.81 46.82 -14.26
CA LEU A 77 8.20 47.16 -15.54
C LEU A 77 7.56 48.56 -15.47
N PHE A 78 6.91 48.90 -14.36
CA PHE A 78 6.34 50.23 -14.18
C PHE A 78 7.41 51.33 -14.21
N LEU A 79 8.54 51.13 -13.52
CA LEU A 79 9.63 52.10 -13.46
C LEU A 79 10.37 52.29 -14.79
N ALA A 80 10.26 51.36 -15.73
CA ALA A 80 10.81 51.53 -17.07
C ALA A 80 9.95 52.40 -18.00
N MET A 81 8.66 52.57 -17.71
CA MET A 81 7.73 53.33 -18.55
C MET A 81 8.16 54.78 -18.81
N PRO A 82 8.60 55.59 -17.81
CA PRO A 82 9.07 56.95 -18.05
C PRO A 82 10.28 57.01 -18.98
N ALA A 83 11.20 56.04 -18.85
CA ALA A 83 12.40 55.97 -19.68
C ALA A 83 12.07 55.67 -21.15
N ILE A 84 11.07 54.83 -21.39
CA ILE A 84 10.56 54.52 -22.73
C ILE A 84 9.82 55.73 -23.32
N ALA A 85 8.96 56.37 -22.52
CA ALA A 85 8.20 57.57 -22.91
C ALA A 85 9.08 58.75 -23.27
N TYR A 86 10.21 58.90 -22.58
CA TYR A 86 11.18 59.94 -22.89
C TYR A 86 11.79 59.75 -24.29
N GLN A 87 12.05 58.50 -24.68
CA GLN A 87 12.62 58.15 -25.99
C GLN A 87 11.56 58.27 -27.09
N SER A 88 10.39 57.64 -26.93
CA SER A 88 9.31 57.70 -27.91
C SER A 88 7.94 57.52 -27.25
N ALA A 89 7.08 58.53 -27.41
CA ALA A 89 5.68 58.49 -26.97
C ALA A 89 4.90 57.35 -27.66
N ALA A 90 5.16 57.10 -28.93
CA ALA A 90 4.52 56.04 -29.71
C ALA A 90 4.94 54.63 -29.25
N LEU A 91 6.23 54.42 -28.93
CA LEU A 91 6.72 53.13 -28.42
C LEU A 91 6.17 52.79 -27.02
N THR A 92 5.76 53.82 -26.27
CA THR A 92 5.16 53.66 -24.94
C THR A 92 3.77 53.04 -25.01
N TRP A 93 2.99 53.30 -26.05
CA TRP A 93 1.71 52.61 -26.29
C TRP A 93 1.88 51.10 -26.46
N ILE A 94 2.88 50.71 -27.25
CA ILE A 94 3.23 49.29 -27.46
C ILE A 94 3.67 48.67 -26.15
N TYR A 95 4.52 49.37 -25.40
CA TYR A 95 4.97 48.92 -24.08
C TYR A 95 3.83 48.74 -23.09
N CYS A 96 2.88 49.68 -23.01
CA CYS A 96 1.72 49.60 -22.13
C CYS A 96 0.81 48.41 -22.45
N LEU A 97 0.62 48.09 -23.74
CA LEU A 97 -0.14 46.90 -24.15
C LEU A 97 0.54 45.61 -23.69
N VAL A 98 1.86 45.50 -23.86
CA VAL A 98 2.64 44.35 -23.41
C VAL A 98 2.66 44.26 -21.88
N PHE A 99 2.82 45.39 -21.18
CA PHE A 99 2.77 45.47 -19.73
C PHE A 99 1.42 45.02 -19.16
N LEU A 100 0.30 45.49 -19.74
CA LEU A 100 -1.04 45.07 -19.35
C LEU A 100 -1.27 43.57 -19.59
N LEU A 101 -0.82 43.06 -20.75
CA LEU A 101 -0.89 41.64 -21.06
C LEU A 101 -0.12 40.79 -20.04
N ILE A 102 1.09 41.22 -19.65
CA ILE A 102 1.89 40.53 -18.63
C ILE A 102 1.17 40.52 -17.29
N ILE A 103 0.56 41.64 -16.86
CA ILE A 103 -0.23 41.70 -15.62
C ILE A 103 -1.42 40.74 -15.67
N ILE A 104 -2.20 40.74 -16.76
CA ILE A 104 -3.36 39.85 -16.94
C ILE A 104 -2.93 38.39 -16.91
N LEU A 105 -1.81 38.05 -17.56
CA LEU A 105 -1.27 36.69 -17.55
C LEU A 105 -0.79 36.28 -16.16
N MET A 106 -0.18 37.20 -15.41
CA MET A 106 0.26 36.96 -14.02
C MET A 106 -0.92 36.75 -13.06
N GLU A 107 -2.04 37.45 -13.28
CA GLU A 107 -3.24 37.34 -12.44
C GLU A 107 -4.05 36.06 -12.75
N LYS A 108 -4.27 35.76 -14.03
CA LYS A 108 -5.13 34.66 -14.48
C LYS A 108 -4.50 33.27 -14.33
N PHE A 109 -3.17 33.17 -14.33
CA PHE A 109 -2.41 31.92 -14.16
C PHE A 109 -1.68 31.85 -12.82
N SER A 110 -2.27 32.42 -11.77
CA SER A 110 -1.66 32.49 -10.44
C SER A 110 -1.30 31.11 -9.90
N GLU A 111 -2.15 30.08 -9.99
CA GLU A 111 -1.88 28.71 -9.52
C GLU A 111 -0.60 28.04 -10.07
N PHE A 112 0.00 28.56 -11.15
CA PHE A 112 1.30 28.15 -11.70
C PHE A 112 2.50 28.81 -10.95
N PHE A 113 2.38 28.92 -9.62
CA PHE A 113 2.93 29.97 -8.73
C PHE A 113 4.47 30.12 -8.60
N SER A 114 5.31 29.23 -9.11
CA SER A 114 6.79 29.34 -8.97
C SER A 114 7.52 29.75 -10.26
N TYR A 115 6.88 29.59 -11.41
CA TYR A 115 7.56 29.62 -12.72
C TYR A 115 7.82 31.05 -13.22
N TYR A 116 6.83 31.93 -13.12
CA TYR A 116 6.90 33.30 -13.63
C TYR A 116 7.95 34.16 -12.90
N ASN A 117 8.17 33.91 -11.60
CA ASN A 117 9.15 34.61 -10.78
C ASN A 117 10.59 34.49 -11.29
N THR A 118 10.91 33.41 -12.01
CA THR A 118 12.23 33.19 -12.61
C THR A 118 12.21 33.40 -14.12
N ALA A 119 11.11 33.03 -14.79
CA ALA A 119 11.02 33.10 -16.25
C ALA A 119 10.99 34.55 -16.76
N ILE A 120 10.21 35.43 -16.12
CA ILE A 120 10.03 36.81 -16.57
C ILE A 120 11.33 37.63 -16.43
N PRO A 121 12.08 37.56 -15.31
CA PRO A 121 13.36 38.27 -15.23
C PRO A 121 14.40 37.77 -16.24
N ILE A 122 14.45 36.47 -16.52
CA ILE A 122 15.32 35.92 -17.58
C ILE A 122 14.93 36.48 -18.95
N LEU A 123 13.63 36.54 -19.23
CA LEU A 123 13.10 37.13 -20.46
C LEU A 123 13.46 38.63 -20.56
N GLN A 124 13.35 39.38 -19.46
CA GLN A 124 13.78 40.79 -19.41
C GLN A 124 15.28 40.92 -19.75
N ILE A 125 16.15 40.10 -19.15
CA ILE A 125 17.59 40.11 -19.47
C ILE A 125 17.79 39.79 -20.95
N ALA A 126 17.18 38.73 -21.46
CA ALA A 126 17.37 38.28 -22.83
C ALA A 126 16.89 39.31 -23.87
N ILE A 127 15.76 39.96 -23.62
CA ILE A 127 15.15 40.94 -24.52
C ILE A 127 15.94 42.24 -24.53
N PHE A 128 16.38 42.76 -23.37
CA PHE A 128 16.93 44.11 -23.28
C PHE A 128 18.47 44.16 -23.37
N ALA A 129 19.18 43.15 -22.86
CA ALA A 129 20.65 43.18 -22.83
C ALA A 129 21.32 43.39 -24.21
N PRO A 130 20.83 42.85 -25.34
CA PRO A 130 21.40 43.11 -26.67
C PRO A 130 21.34 44.59 -27.12
N PHE A 131 20.50 45.41 -26.48
CA PHE A 131 20.26 46.81 -26.84
C PHE A 131 20.95 47.79 -25.87
N THR A 132 21.54 47.29 -24.78
CA THR A 132 22.28 48.12 -23.84
C THR A 132 23.60 48.57 -24.46
N GLN A 133 24.07 49.78 -24.09
CA GLN A 133 25.38 50.30 -24.50
C GLN A 133 26.55 49.66 -23.71
N ILE A 134 26.26 48.71 -22.84
CA ILE A 134 27.25 48.10 -21.95
C ILE A 134 27.94 46.96 -22.72
N PRO A 135 29.27 47.03 -22.95
CA PRO A 135 29.98 46.09 -23.81
C PRO A 135 29.91 44.62 -23.34
N PHE A 136 29.62 44.38 -22.06
CA PHE A 136 29.52 43.03 -21.47
C PHE A 136 28.09 42.45 -21.41
N ALA A 137 27.06 43.18 -21.86
CA ALA A 137 25.68 42.72 -21.73
C ALA A 137 25.35 41.47 -22.55
N GLY A 138 26.02 41.27 -23.68
CA GLY A 138 25.93 40.04 -24.46
C GLY A 138 26.34 38.79 -23.65
N VAL A 139 27.40 38.91 -22.85
CA VAL A 139 27.85 37.83 -21.93
C VAL A 139 26.74 37.46 -20.95
N LEU A 140 26.12 38.47 -20.33
CA LEU A 140 25.09 38.27 -19.32
C LEU A 140 23.84 37.60 -19.88
N THR A 141 23.52 37.87 -21.16
CA THR A 141 22.41 37.24 -21.89
C THR A 141 22.61 35.73 -22.03
N VAL A 142 23.79 35.31 -22.48
CA VAL A 142 24.09 33.88 -22.67
C VAL A 142 24.14 33.16 -21.32
N ILE A 143 24.71 33.80 -20.30
CA ILE A 143 24.74 33.26 -18.93
C ILE A 143 23.33 33.11 -18.36
N SER A 144 22.48 34.13 -18.45
CA SER A 144 21.13 34.06 -17.88
C SER A 144 20.27 32.99 -18.58
N LEU A 145 20.39 32.86 -19.90
CA LEU A 145 19.70 31.84 -20.68
C LEU A 145 20.21 30.42 -20.36
N THR A 146 21.52 30.22 -20.20
CA THR A 146 22.08 28.91 -19.77
C THR A 146 21.60 28.49 -18.39
N LEU A 147 21.79 29.35 -17.39
CA LEU A 147 21.40 29.06 -16.02
C LEU A 147 19.89 28.92 -15.90
N GLY A 148 19.14 29.72 -16.66
CA GLY A 148 17.70 29.60 -16.83
C GLY A 148 17.27 28.24 -17.38
N ALA A 149 17.89 27.77 -18.46
CA ALA A 149 17.59 26.47 -19.04
C ALA A 149 17.89 25.31 -18.09
N LEU A 150 19.00 25.38 -17.36
CA LEU A 150 19.35 24.39 -16.33
C LEU A 150 18.33 24.38 -15.19
N TYR A 151 17.92 25.57 -14.73
CA TYR A 151 16.99 25.71 -13.61
C TYR A 151 15.55 25.32 -13.95
N LEU A 152 15.07 25.69 -15.14
CA LEU A 152 13.67 25.52 -15.52
C LEU A 152 13.36 24.17 -16.17
N GLY A 153 14.36 23.52 -16.77
CA GLY A 153 14.18 22.24 -17.44
C GLY A 153 13.78 22.32 -18.91
N SER A 154 13.71 21.18 -19.60
CA SER A 154 13.71 21.11 -21.07
C SER A 154 12.47 21.69 -21.76
N LYS A 155 11.27 21.31 -21.33
CA LYS A 155 10.02 21.84 -21.92
C LYS A 155 9.82 23.32 -21.63
N ARG A 156 10.27 23.75 -20.46
CA ARG A 156 10.08 25.11 -19.95
C ARG A 156 11.15 26.06 -20.47
N SER A 157 12.37 25.58 -20.75
CA SER A 157 13.40 26.35 -21.44
C SER A 157 12.96 26.72 -22.86
N LEU A 158 12.28 25.82 -23.58
CA LEU A 158 11.66 26.13 -24.88
C LEU A 158 10.63 27.25 -24.81
N ALA A 159 9.80 27.24 -23.77
CA ALA A 159 8.76 28.26 -23.56
C ALA A 159 9.34 29.65 -23.27
N ILE A 160 10.61 29.76 -22.88
CA ILE A 160 11.31 31.04 -22.71
C ILE A 160 12.17 31.37 -23.92
N SER A 161 12.85 30.39 -24.50
CA SER A 161 13.79 30.61 -25.59
C SER A 161 13.10 31.09 -26.86
N ILE A 162 11.95 30.49 -27.21
CA ILE A 162 11.23 30.85 -28.44
C ILE A 162 10.74 32.31 -28.36
N PRO A 163 10.03 32.74 -27.30
CA PRO A 163 9.67 34.15 -27.16
C PRO A 163 10.87 35.07 -27.07
N SER A 164 11.93 34.70 -26.35
CA SER A 164 13.14 35.55 -26.24
C SER A 164 13.76 35.81 -27.60
N VAL A 165 13.98 34.76 -28.40
CA VAL A 165 14.52 34.88 -29.77
C VAL A 165 13.57 35.69 -30.63
N PHE A 166 12.26 35.43 -30.56
CA PHE A 166 11.26 36.18 -31.33
C PHE A 166 11.21 37.67 -30.95
N PHE A 167 11.25 38.02 -29.67
CA PHE A 167 11.25 39.41 -29.21
C PHE A 167 12.55 40.13 -29.53
N ILE A 168 13.71 39.46 -29.40
CA ILE A 168 14.99 40.00 -29.85
C ILE A 168 14.94 40.30 -31.36
N LEU A 169 14.35 39.41 -32.15
CA LEU A 169 14.14 39.63 -33.58
C LEU A 169 13.22 40.82 -33.85
N LEU A 170 12.05 40.84 -33.21
CA LEU A 170 11.05 41.90 -33.36
C LEU A 170 11.62 43.27 -32.98
N LEU A 171 12.31 43.37 -31.83
CA LEU A 171 12.93 44.61 -31.37
C LEU A 171 14.14 45.01 -32.22
N SER A 172 14.86 44.06 -32.83
CA SER A 172 15.96 44.38 -33.73
C SER A 172 15.50 45.10 -35.01
N THR A 173 14.24 44.92 -35.40
CA THR A 173 13.62 45.68 -36.51
C THR A 173 13.29 47.12 -36.11
N LEU A 174 13.21 47.40 -34.81
CA LEU A 174 12.91 48.70 -34.25
C LEU A 174 14.17 49.50 -33.94
N TRP A 175 15.17 48.85 -33.34
CA TRP A 175 16.32 49.53 -32.74
C TRP A 175 17.62 49.11 -33.42
N MET A 176 18.13 49.99 -34.29
CA MET A 176 19.48 49.86 -34.82
C MET A 176 20.49 50.45 -33.84
N SER A 177 21.30 49.62 -33.19
CA SER A 177 22.75 49.94 -33.09
C SER A 177 23.67 48.84 -32.58
N GLN A 178 23.24 47.79 -31.86
CA GLN A 178 24.25 46.88 -31.21
C GLN A 178 23.91 45.39 -31.21
N ASN A 179 23.18 44.90 -32.22
CA ASN A 179 22.73 43.51 -32.25
C ASN A 179 23.82 42.45 -32.57
N SER A 180 25.09 42.85 -32.67
CA SER A 180 26.22 41.98 -33.02
C SER A 180 26.51 40.86 -32.00
N ALA A 181 25.87 40.87 -30.84
CA ALA A 181 26.12 39.93 -29.76
C ALA A 181 25.28 38.63 -29.85
N TYR A 182 24.12 38.64 -30.53
CA TYR A 182 23.16 37.51 -30.49
C TYR A 182 22.76 36.95 -31.86
N LEU A 183 22.68 37.80 -32.90
CA LEU A 183 22.31 37.42 -34.26
C LEU A 183 23.26 38.08 -35.27
N SER A 184 23.90 37.28 -36.13
CA SER A 184 24.78 37.81 -37.17
C SER A 184 23.94 38.21 -38.40
N LEU A 185 23.42 39.43 -38.40
CA LEU A 185 22.53 39.94 -39.45
C LEU A 185 23.10 41.19 -40.14
N PRO A 186 23.88 41.02 -41.22
CA PRO A 186 24.31 42.14 -42.07
C PRO A 186 23.15 42.77 -42.87
N ALA A 187 22.07 42.03 -43.12
CA ALA A 187 20.90 42.50 -43.87
C ALA A 187 20.00 43.50 -43.12
N LEU A 188 20.17 43.67 -41.79
CA LEU A 188 19.33 44.58 -40.98
C LEU A 188 19.46 46.05 -41.41
N LYS A 189 20.58 46.46 -42.03
CA LYS A 189 20.76 47.83 -42.55
C LYS A 189 19.76 48.18 -43.67
N GLN A 190 19.24 47.20 -44.41
CA GLN A 190 18.27 47.43 -45.50
C GLN A 190 16.82 47.57 -45.00
N PHE A 191 16.53 47.06 -43.80
CA PHE A 191 15.20 47.12 -43.16
C PHE A 191 15.12 48.18 -42.05
N ALA A 192 16.14 49.04 -41.99
CA ALA A 192 16.24 50.17 -41.09
C ALA A 192 15.00 51.09 -41.18
N PRO A 193 14.30 51.39 -40.07
CA PRO A 193 13.31 52.44 -40.11
C PRO A 193 13.99 53.77 -40.45
N GLN A 194 13.64 54.37 -41.60
CA GLN A 194 14.18 55.68 -42.05
C GLN A 194 13.76 56.87 -41.15
N SER A 195 12.97 56.64 -40.09
CA SER A 195 12.44 57.68 -39.22
C SER A 195 13.43 58.07 -38.12
N ALA A 196 13.82 59.35 -38.10
CA ALA A 196 14.62 59.99 -37.05
C ALA A 196 14.00 59.91 -35.62
N GLU A 197 12.76 59.43 -35.49
CA GLU A 197 11.98 59.32 -34.25
C GLU A 197 12.48 58.27 -33.24
N LEU A 198 13.38 57.37 -33.65
CA LEU A 198 13.96 56.32 -32.79
C LEU A 198 15.43 56.59 -32.41
N LEU A 199 15.96 57.76 -32.75
CA LEU A 199 17.30 58.17 -32.32
C LEU A 199 17.29 58.46 -30.82
N MET A 200 18.16 57.78 -30.06
CA MET A 200 18.26 57.98 -28.62
C MET A 200 18.59 59.43 -28.29
N LYS A 201 17.76 60.07 -27.45
CA LYS A 201 18.04 61.41 -26.89
C LYS A 201 19.19 61.31 -25.87
N SER A 202 20.10 62.28 -25.84
CA SER A 202 21.24 62.39 -24.89
C SER A 202 21.11 63.60 -23.94
N PRO A 203 21.66 63.62 -22.71
CA PRO A 203 22.07 62.53 -21.80
C PRO A 203 21.22 62.48 -20.50
N GLN A 204 21.60 61.56 -19.60
CA GLN A 204 21.02 61.26 -18.28
C GLN A 204 20.60 62.50 -17.48
N LEU A 205 19.36 62.48 -16.98
CA LEU A 205 18.80 63.57 -16.20
C LEU A 205 19.42 63.61 -14.81
N MET A 206 19.75 64.82 -14.33
CA MET A 206 20.09 65.05 -12.93
C MET A 206 18.95 64.53 -12.04
N LEU A 207 19.27 63.96 -10.86
CA LEU A 207 18.31 63.27 -10.00
C LEU A 207 17.00 64.06 -9.76
N GLY A 208 17.10 65.38 -9.57
CA GLY A 208 15.96 66.28 -9.34
C GLY A 208 15.09 66.56 -10.56
N LYS A 209 15.56 66.30 -11.79
CA LYS A 209 14.78 66.50 -13.03
C LYS A 209 14.03 65.24 -13.46
N ILE A 210 14.40 64.06 -12.95
CA ILE A 210 13.82 62.75 -13.34
C ILE A 210 12.29 62.75 -13.22
N ILE A 211 11.75 63.20 -12.09
CA ILE A 211 10.30 63.17 -11.82
C ILE A 211 9.54 64.15 -12.75
N PRO A 212 9.89 65.46 -12.81
CA PRO A 212 9.22 66.39 -13.73
C PRO A 212 9.26 65.95 -15.19
N THR A 213 10.42 65.53 -15.70
CA THR A 213 10.54 65.10 -17.09
C THR A 213 9.85 63.77 -17.35
N GLY A 214 9.88 62.84 -16.39
CA GLY A 214 9.18 61.56 -16.50
C GLY A 214 7.67 61.75 -16.61
N ILE A 215 7.09 62.62 -15.77
CA ILE A 215 5.65 62.97 -15.82
C ILE A 215 5.31 63.61 -17.17
N PHE A 216 6.11 64.59 -17.61
CA PHE A 216 5.88 65.25 -18.89
C PHE A 216 5.96 64.28 -20.08
N SER A 217 6.94 63.38 -20.08
CA SER A 217 7.07 62.34 -21.10
C SER A 217 5.89 61.38 -21.13
N ILE A 218 5.35 60.98 -19.96
CA ILE A 218 4.14 60.16 -19.91
C ILE A 218 2.92 60.93 -20.45
N ILE A 219 2.77 62.21 -20.13
CA ILE A 219 1.67 63.04 -20.66
C ILE A 219 1.75 63.13 -22.19
N SER A 220 2.96 63.23 -22.75
CA SER A 220 3.16 63.30 -24.21
C SER A 220 2.66 62.07 -24.98
N MET A 221 2.47 60.94 -24.28
CA MET A 221 1.88 59.71 -24.83
C MET A 221 0.42 59.88 -25.24
N PHE A 222 -0.34 60.75 -24.58
CA PHE A 222 -1.77 60.94 -24.85
C PHE A 222 -2.05 61.90 -26.02
N THR A 223 -1.04 62.25 -26.80
CA THR A 223 -1.21 63.05 -28.01
C THR A 223 -1.73 62.18 -29.17
N LEU A 224 -2.57 62.77 -30.04
CA LEU A 224 -3.11 62.09 -31.21
C LEU A 224 -1.99 61.62 -32.17
N GLU A 225 -0.91 62.42 -32.28
CA GLU A 225 0.29 62.10 -33.06
C GLU A 225 1.02 60.86 -32.52
N ALA A 226 1.14 60.71 -31.18
CA ALA A 226 1.76 59.52 -30.60
C ALA A 226 0.92 58.25 -30.83
N ALA A 227 -0.40 58.36 -30.79
CA ALA A 227 -1.31 57.24 -31.03
C ALA A 227 -1.29 56.77 -32.50
N THR A 228 -1.32 57.70 -33.46
CA THR A 228 -1.22 57.37 -34.90
C THR A 228 0.18 56.88 -35.26
N GLY A 229 1.22 57.47 -34.67
CA GLY A 229 2.60 56.99 -34.77
C GLY A 229 2.76 55.56 -34.27
N ALA A 230 2.11 55.19 -33.15
CA ALA A 230 2.16 53.82 -32.63
C ALA A 230 1.58 52.80 -33.61
N ILE A 231 0.45 53.11 -34.27
CA ILE A 231 -0.17 52.25 -35.29
C ILE A 231 0.77 52.06 -36.49
N ALA A 232 1.40 53.15 -36.95
CA ALA A 232 2.36 53.10 -38.05
C ALA A 232 3.60 52.27 -37.70
N ILE A 233 4.11 52.40 -36.48
CA ILE A 233 5.22 51.59 -35.97
C ILE A 233 4.82 50.11 -35.91
N ILE A 234 3.65 49.77 -35.37
CA ILE A 234 3.14 48.37 -35.34
C ILE A 234 3.06 47.78 -36.74
N GLY A 235 2.51 48.54 -37.71
CA GLY A 235 2.43 48.10 -39.11
C GLY A 235 3.80 47.81 -39.71
N LYS A 236 4.78 48.70 -39.48
CA LYS A 236 6.18 48.52 -39.93
C LYS A 236 6.88 47.35 -39.23
N ILE A 237 6.67 47.15 -37.93
CA ILE A 237 7.20 46.00 -37.20
C ILE A 237 6.68 44.72 -37.86
N PHE A 238 5.37 44.64 -38.10
CA PHE A 238 4.77 43.43 -38.64
C PHE A 238 5.27 43.12 -40.06
N SER A 239 5.33 44.13 -40.94
CA SER A 239 5.84 43.95 -42.31
C SER A 239 7.33 43.59 -42.34
N ASN A 240 8.16 44.27 -41.55
CA ASN A 240 9.59 43.99 -41.48
C ASN A 240 9.87 42.63 -40.85
N THR A 241 9.15 42.26 -39.79
CA THR A 241 9.29 40.95 -39.14
C THR A 241 8.83 39.82 -40.07
N ALA A 242 7.76 40.01 -40.85
CA ALA A 242 7.32 39.05 -41.86
C ALA A 242 8.37 38.86 -42.97
N LEU A 243 8.96 39.95 -43.46
CA LEU A 243 10.06 39.92 -44.44
C LEU A 243 11.33 39.23 -43.88
N LEU A 244 11.65 39.48 -42.61
CA LEU A 244 12.76 38.83 -41.92
C LEU A 244 12.51 37.34 -41.69
N LEU A 245 11.28 36.91 -41.40
CA LEU A 245 10.93 35.49 -41.26
C LEU A 245 11.03 34.73 -42.59
N LEU A 246 10.80 35.39 -43.72
CA LEU A 246 11.00 34.79 -45.05
C LEU A 246 12.49 34.58 -45.40
N ASN A 247 13.41 35.19 -44.63
CA ASN A 247 14.84 34.96 -44.77
C ASN A 247 15.26 33.69 -44.01
N GLY A 248 15.56 32.61 -44.75
CA GLY A 248 15.91 31.30 -44.17
C GLY A 248 17.09 31.33 -43.18
N ALA A 249 17.97 32.34 -43.28
CA ALA A 249 19.03 32.65 -42.35
C ALA A 249 18.61 32.68 -40.88
N LEU A 250 17.50 33.35 -40.63
CA LEU A 250 17.00 33.68 -39.31
C LEU A 250 16.34 32.48 -38.64
N ILE A 251 15.64 31.69 -39.44
CA ILE A 251 15.04 30.43 -39.00
C ILE A 251 16.15 29.48 -38.52
N VAL A 252 17.26 29.39 -39.26
CA VAL A 252 18.40 28.53 -38.89
C VAL A 252 19.05 28.97 -37.58
N GLN A 253 19.31 30.27 -37.41
CA GLN A 253 19.90 30.79 -36.17
C GLN A 253 18.95 30.68 -34.96
N ALA A 254 17.66 30.97 -35.16
CA ALA A 254 16.64 30.82 -34.13
C ALA A 254 16.46 29.36 -33.70
N ALA A 255 16.46 28.44 -34.65
CA ALA A 255 16.43 27.00 -34.40
C ALA A 255 17.70 26.54 -33.66
N GLY A 256 18.87 27.08 -34.03
CA GLY A 256 20.15 26.81 -33.35
C GLY A 256 20.12 27.19 -31.87
N TRP A 257 19.64 28.40 -31.55
CA TRP A 257 19.46 28.84 -30.16
C TRP A 257 18.42 28.04 -29.39
N ALA A 258 17.28 27.74 -30.00
CA ALA A 258 16.24 26.91 -29.37
C ALA A 258 16.74 25.49 -29.08
N ALA A 259 17.47 24.89 -30.02
CA ALA A 259 18.07 23.57 -29.86
C ALA A 259 19.15 23.56 -28.76
N ALA A 260 20.03 24.58 -28.74
CA ALA A 260 21.06 24.75 -27.72
C ALA A 260 20.47 24.77 -26.30
N LEU A 261 19.44 25.60 -26.09
CA LEU A 261 18.78 25.76 -24.78
C LEU A 261 17.94 24.56 -24.37
N PHE A 262 17.27 23.91 -25.33
CA PHE A 262 16.53 22.69 -25.09
C PHE A 262 17.47 21.57 -24.63
N LEU A 263 18.57 21.37 -25.35
CA LEU A 263 19.56 20.34 -25.02
C LEU A 263 20.27 20.63 -23.70
N ALA A 264 20.63 21.89 -23.42
CA ALA A 264 21.20 22.29 -22.15
C ALA A 264 20.25 21.97 -20.98
N GLY A 265 18.94 22.20 -21.12
CA GLY A 265 17.95 21.86 -20.10
C GLY A 265 17.63 20.36 -19.99
N MET A 266 17.72 19.60 -21.10
CA MET A 266 17.35 18.18 -21.15
C MET A 266 18.47 17.24 -20.69
N LEU A 267 19.70 17.49 -21.12
CA LEU A 267 20.85 16.60 -20.90
C LEU A 267 21.12 16.27 -19.41
N PRO A 268 20.89 17.17 -18.42
CA PRO A 268 21.06 16.84 -17.02
C PRO A 268 20.23 15.65 -16.55
N SER A 269 19.04 15.43 -17.14
CA SER A 269 18.18 14.28 -16.79
C SER A 269 18.74 12.94 -17.27
N LYS A 270 19.52 12.94 -18.36
CA LYS A 270 20.10 11.73 -18.98
C LYS A 270 21.47 11.37 -18.42
N LEU A 271 22.20 12.33 -17.85
CA LEU A 271 23.58 12.17 -17.37
C LEU A 271 23.66 11.93 -15.85
N LYS A 272 22.61 11.37 -15.24
CA LYS A 272 22.55 11.12 -13.78
C LYS A 272 23.75 10.31 -13.28
N GLY A 273 24.35 10.76 -12.18
CA GLY A 273 25.46 10.07 -11.49
C GLY A 273 26.86 10.36 -12.03
N LYS A 274 27.01 11.12 -13.12
CA LYS A 274 28.31 11.58 -13.61
C LYS A 274 28.78 12.84 -12.87
N LYS A 275 30.09 13.09 -12.83
CA LYS A 275 30.63 14.37 -12.34
C LYS A 275 30.41 15.45 -13.40
N TYR A 276 30.21 16.70 -12.96
CA TYR A 276 30.07 17.89 -13.82
C TYR A 276 28.87 17.86 -14.78
N VAL A 277 27.70 17.42 -14.30
CA VAL A 277 26.51 17.24 -15.14
C VAL A 277 26.07 18.56 -15.78
N GLN A 278 26.04 19.67 -15.03
CA GLN A 278 25.60 20.96 -15.55
C GLN A 278 26.62 21.53 -16.54
N GLY A 279 27.92 21.44 -16.23
CA GLY A 279 29.00 21.82 -17.13
C GLY A 279 28.92 21.09 -18.47
N ILE A 280 28.76 19.76 -18.44
CA ILE A 280 28.65 18.94 -19.66
C ILE A 280 27.40 19.30 -20.46
N SER A 281 26.26 19.52 -19.80
CA SER A 281 25.03 19.93 -20.49
C SER A 281 25.15 21.32 -21.11
N SER A 282 25.84 22.26 -20.46
CA SER A 282 26.06 23.62 -20.97
C SER A 282 26.90 23.66 -22.24
N CYS A 283 27.67 22.60 -22.56
CA CYS A 283 28.36 22.47 -23.84
C CYS A 283 27.40 22.49 -25.05
N ALA A 284 26.12 22.16 -24.85
CA ALA A 284 25.10 22.31 -25.89
C ALA A 284 24.97 23.76 -26.38
N MET A 285 25.39 24.76 -25.59
CA MET A 285 25.43 26.15 -26.03
C MET A 285 26.39 26.43 -27.18
N LEU A 286 27.33 25.53 -27.49
CA LEU A 286 28.18 25.67 -28.68
C LEU A 286 27.40 25.52 -30.00
N ILE A 287 26.18 24.98 -29.96
CA ILE A 287 25.30 24.88 -31.13
C ILE A 287 24.90 26.27 -31.64
N ALA A 288 24.69 27.24 -30.73
CA ALA A 288 24.35 28.61 -31.10
C ALA A 288 25.44 29.27 -31.97
N PRO A 289 26.71 29.41 -31.53
CA PRO A 289 27.79 29.94 -32.37
C PRO A 289 28.08 29.08 -33.60
N ALA A 290 27.92 27.75 -33.53
CA ALA A 290 28.08 26.89 -34.70
C ALA A 290 27.04 27.19 -35.80
N SER A 291 25.79 27.46 -35.42
CA SER A 291 24.74 27.84 -36.37
C SER A 291 25.03 29.18 -37.05
N SER A 292 25.52 30.16 -36.30
CA SER A 292 25.95 31.46 -36.85
C SER A 292 27.19 31.33 -37.73
N PHE A 293 28.14 30.48 -37.36
CA PHE A 293 29.35 30.19 -38.14
C PHE A 293 29.02 29.56 -39.50
N ALA A 294 28.16 28.53 -39.50
CA ALA A 294 27.68 27.87 -40.71
C ALA A 294 26.99 28.86 -41.67
N TYR A 295 26.18 29.77 -41.11
CA TYR A 295 25.54 30.83 -41.87
C TYR A 295 26.54 31.83 -42.45
N SER A 296 27.52 32.27 -41.66
CA SER A 296 28.56 33.20 -42.09
C SER A 296 29.36 32.67 -43.28
N ILE A 297 29.64 31.35 -43.31
CA ILE A 297 30.32 30.68 -44.42
C ILE A 297 29.43 30.61 -45.65
N MET A 298 28.15 30.22 -45.52
CA MET A 298 27.24 30.09 -46.66
C MET A 298 27.01 31.41 -47.40
N PHE A 299 27.14 32.56 -46.73
CA PHE A 299 26.83 33.88 -47.28
C PHE A 299 28.03 34.85 -47.32
N SER A 300 29.25 34.36 -47.10
CA SER A 300 30.50 35.15 -47.15
C SER A 300 30.49 36.40 -46.25
N LEU A 301 29.97 36.26 -45.03
CA LEU A 301 29.84 37.34 -44.06
C LEU A 301 31.02 37.35 -43.07
N PRO A 302 31.38 38.51 -42.48
CA PRO A 302 32.43 38.58 -41.47
C PRO A 302 32.05 37.81 -40.21
N LEU A 303 32.96 36.95 -39.76
CA LEU A 303 32.81 36.16 -38.54
C LEU A 303 32.82 37.05 -37.29
N GLN A 304 31.88 36.80 -36.38
CA GLN A 304 31.79 37.46 -35.07
C GLN A 304 32.31 36.51 -33.98
N PRO A 305 33.62 36.58 -33.60
CA PRO A 305 34.21 35.66 -32.62
C PRO A 305 33.65 35.84 -31.20
N MET A 306 32.96 36.96 -30.96
CA MET A 306 32.43 37.35 -29.66
C MET A 306 31.42 36.32 -29.10
N LEU A 307 30.59 35.73 -29.96
CA LEU A 307 29.58 34.75 -29.54
C LEU A 307 30.20 33.45 -29.02
N LEU A 308 31.33 33.02 -29.61
CA LEU A 308 32.09 31.86 -29.14
C LEU A 308 32.70 32.12 -27.75
N ALA A 309 33.23 33.32 -27.53
CA ALA A 309 33.76 33.72 -26.23
C ALA A 309 32.67 33.71 -25.14
N TYR A 310 31.45 34.15 -25.46
CA TYR A 310 30.32 34.17 -24.53
C TYR A 310 29.85 32.75 -24.15
N ALA A 311 29.73 31.87 -25.14
CA ALA A 311 29.40 30.47 -24.88
C ALA A 311 30.46 29.80 -24.01
N ALA A 312 31.74 30.05 -24.26
CA ALA A 312 32.85 29.52 -23.46
C ALA A 312 32.79 30.00 -21.99
N ILE A 313 32.51 31.29 -21.76
CA ILE A 313 32.37 31.86 -20.41
C ILE A 313 31.19 31.21 -19.67
N ALA A 314 30.03 31.07 -20.33
CA ALA A 314 28.86 30.45 -19.71
C ALA A 314 29.08 28.97 -19.34
N ILE A 315 29.78 28.22 -20.20
CA ILE A 315 30.21 26.83 -19.92
C ILE A 315 31.17 26.81 -18.72
N GLY A 316 32.15 27.72 -18.70
CA GLY A 316 33.11 27.83 -17.59
C GLY A 316 32.45 28.11 -16.25
N ILE A 317 31.46 29.01 -16.21
CA ILE A 317 30.67 29.29 -15.01
C ILE A 317 29.87 28.06 -14.58
N SER A 318 29.24 27.34 -15.52
CA SER A 318 28.51 26.10 -15.21
C SER A 318 29.44 25.05 -14.58
N PHE A 319 30.66 24.93 -15.10
CA PHE A 319 31.67 24.02 -14.54
C PHE A 319 32.13 24.47 -13.15
N ALA A 320 32.29 25.78 -12.93
CA ALA A 320 32.64 26.34 -11.62
C ALA A 320 31.53 26.08 -10.58
N LEU A 321 30.26 26.20 -10.97
CA LEU A 321 29.12 25.88 -10.09
C LEU A 321 29.10 24.39 -9.70
N ASP A 322 29.39 23.49 -10.64
CA ASP A 322 29.55 22.06 -10.35
C ASP A 322 30.73 21.81 -9.38
N THR A 323 31.87 22.50 -9.54
CA THR A 323 33.00 22.39 -8.58
C THR A 323 32.64 22.90 -7.18
N ALA A 324 31.80 23.94 -7.09
CA ALA A 324 31.28 24.48 -5.85
C ALA A 324 30.14 23.63 -5.23
N LYS A 325 29.77 22.51 -5.87
CA LYS A 325 28.65 21.62 -5.48
C LYS A 325 27.30 22.36 -5.43
N ILE A 326 27.11 23.41 -6.24
CA ILE A 326 25.84 24.14 -6.33
C ILE A 326 25.05 23.51 -7.48
N ASN A 327 23.98 22.81 -7.15
CA ASN A 327 23.14 22.16 -8.15
C ASN A 327 22.01 23.07 -8.61
N LEU A 328 22.14 23.70 -9.78
CA LEU A 328 21.04 24.43 -10.41
C LEU A 328 20.08 23.51 -11.17
N SER A 329 20.54 22.36 -11.68
CA SER A 329 19.75 21.53 -12.58
C SER A 329 18.59 20.85 -11.87
N ARG A 330 17.35 21.36 -12.06
CA ARG A 330 16.12 20.78 -11.49
C ARG A 330 15.43 19.79 -12.42
N GLU A 331 15.86 19.63 -13.67
CA GLU A 331 15.21 18.72 -14.64
C GLU A 331 15.15 17.26 -14.14
N ALA A 332 16.15 16.79 -13.40
CA ALA A 332 16.16 15.45 -12.82
C ALA A 332 15.05 15.26 -11.77
N ASP A 333 14.70 16.32 -11.04
CA ASP A 333 13.68 16.34 -9.99
C ASP A 333 12.30 16.65 -10.59
N ILE A 334 12.22 17.56 -11.56
CA ILE A 334 11.02 17.86 -12.32
C ILE A 334 10.57 16.63 -13.11
N SER A 335 11.49 15.90 -13.77
CA SER A 335 11.16 14.66 -14.47
C SER A 335 10.76 13.54 -13.52
N ARG A 336 11.29 13.49 -12.29
CA ARG A 336 10.82 12.57 -11.24
C ARG A 336 9.41 12.93 -10.76
N GLY A 337 9.16 14.20 -10.47
CA GLY A 337 7.86 14.71 -10.05
C GLY A 337 6.80 14.63 -11.16
N GLU A 338 7.17 14.89 -12.42
CA GLU A 338 6.31 14.71 -13.59
C GLU A 338 6.09 13.22 -13.89
N ARG A 339 7.07 12.34 -13.65
CA ARG A 339 6.84 10.89 -13.68
C ARG A 339 5.83 10.52 -12.60
N GLN A 340 6.04 10.92 -11.36
CA GLN A 340 5.06 10.73 -10.27
C GLN A 340 3.67 11.26 -10.62
N LYS A 341 3.56 12.43 -11.27
CA LYS A 341 2.27 12.99 -11.72
C LYS A 341 1.69 12.29 -12.97
N ARG A 342 2.52 11.84 -13.92
CA ARG A 342 2.11 11.09 -15.13
C ARG A 342 1.75 9.64 -14.83
N PHE A 343 2.25 9.08 -13.73
CA PHE A 343 1.87 7.76 -13.23
C PHE A 343 0.58 7.81 -12.37
N GLY A 344 -0.11 8.96 -12.33
CA GLY A 344 -1.28 9.16 -11.48
C GLY A 344 -0.92 9.05 -10.00
N LYS A 345 -1.93 9.06 -9.13
CA LYS A 345 -1.82 8.81 -7.67
C LYS A 345 -1.08 7.50 -7.29
N PHE A 346 -0.71 6.64 -8.24
CA PHE A 346 -0.20 5.27 -8.05
C PHE A 346 1.12 5.04 -8.79
N GLY A 347 2.20 5.63 -8.29
CA GLY A 347 3.53 5.52 -8.89
C GLY A 347 4.29 4.25 -8.50
N LEU A 348 5.14 3.76 -9.41
CA LEU A 348 6.25 2.86 -9.08
C LEU A 348 7.12 3.50 -8.00
N GLU A 349 7.24 2.84 -6.86
CA GLU A 349 8.32 3.14 -5.94
C GLU A 349 9.59 2.45 -6.47
N ASP A 350 10.59 3.26 -6.81
CA ASP A 350 11.91 2.75 -7.13
C ASP A 350 12.59 2.29 -5.83
N ILE A 351 12.47 0.99 -5.54
CA ILE A 351 13.11 0.34 -4.39
C ILE A 351 14.58 0.03 -4.68
N SER A 352 15.04 0.15 -5.94
CA SER A 352 16.42 -0.12 -6.32
C SER A 352 17.35 0.89 -5.61
N GLY A 353 17.95 0.46 -4.51
CA GLY A 353 18.80 1.28 -3.63
C GLY A 353 18.24 1.62 -2.24
N SER A 354 17.05 1.13 -1.86
CA SER A 354 16.52 1.34 -0.49
C SER A 354 17.30 0.58 0.60
N GLY A 355 18.10 -0.42 0.21
CA GLY A 355 18.92 -1.23 1.12
C GLY A 355 18.11 -2.14 2.07
N LEU A 356 16.79 -2.23 1.91
CA LEU A 356 15.90 -3.04 2.74
C LEU A 356 15.85 -4.49 2.20
N SER A 357 16.24 -5.46 3.01
CA SER A 357 16.25 -6.90 2.69
C SER A 357 15.36 -7.69 3.66
N LEU A 358 15.01 -8.95 3.36
CA LEU A 358 14.23 -9.78 4.30
C LEU A 358 14.97 -10.01 5.63
N LYS A 359 16.30 -9.83 5.65
CA LYS A 359 17.14 -9.88 6.87
C LYS A 359 16.85 -8.73 7.82
N ASP A 360 16.39 -7.59 7.31
CA ASP A 360 16.04 -6.41 8.11
C ASP A 360 14.66 -6.54 8.77
N VAL A 361 13.84 -7.50 8.32
CA VAL A 361 12.55 -7.83 8.92
C VAL A 361 12.78 -8.82 10.07
N GLY A 362 12.49 -8.43 11.31
CA GLY A 362 12.67 -9.30 12.48
C GLY A 362 11.62 -10.39 12.58
N GLY A 363 12.05 -11.66 12.66
CA GLY A 363 11.16 -12.82 12.87
C GLY A 363 10.45 -13.33 11.62
N TYR A 364 9.27 -13.93 11.81
CA TYR A 364 8.35 -14.40 10.77
C TYR A 364 8.99 -15.39 9.79
N GLN A 365 9.71 -16.39 10.30
CA GLN A 365 10.47 -17.31 9.45
C GLN A 365 9.55 -18.17 8.58
N ASP A 366 8.48 -18.69 9.18
CA ASP A 366 7.40 -19.40 8.50
C ASP A 366 6.81 -18.60 7.33
N VAL A 367 6.46 -17.32 7.57
CA VAL A 367 5.90 -16.45 6.54
C VAL A 367 6.92 -16.11 5.45
N LYS A 368 8.19 -15.90 5.83
CA LYS A 368 9.28 -15.64 4.87
C LYS A 368 9.52 -16.84 3.97
N ASP A 369 9.58 -18.04 4.55
CA ASP A 369 9.79 -19.27 3.82
C ASP A 369 8.63 -19.49 2.83
N GLU A 370 7.38 -19.28 3.25
CA GLU A 370 6.21 -19.35 2.34
C GLU A 370 6.28 -18.33 1.18
N LEU A 371 6.74 -17.11 1.43
CA LEU A 371 6.91 -16.09 0.39
C LEU A 371 8.05 -16.41 -0.57
N ILE A 372 9.16 -16.94 -0.05
CA ILE A 372 10.32 -17.39 -0.84
C ILE A 372 9.90 -18.53 -1.75
N ASP A 373 9.21 -19.54 -1.21
CA ASP A 373 8.74 -20.69 -1.98
C ASP A 373 7.72 -20.32 -3.06
N ALA A 374 6.82 -19.39 -2.75
CA ALA A 374 5.78 -18.95 -3.69
C ALA A 374 6.32 -18.06 -4.83
N ILE A 375 7.31 -17.20 -4.54
CA ILE A 375 7.79 -16.16 -5.46
C ILE A 375 9.25 -16.36 -5.88
N ALA A 376 10.18 -16.42 -4.93
CA ALA A 376 11.61 -16.38 -5.21
C ALA A 376 12.10 -17.68 -5.88
N THR A 377 11.72 -18.84 -5.32
CA THR A 377 12.16 -20.16 -5.78
C THR A 377 11.83 -20.39 -7.27
N PRO A 378 10.61 -20.12 -7.78
CA PRO A 378 10.29 -20.27 -9.20
C PRO A 378 11.02 -19.29 -10.13
N LEU A 379 11.43 -18.12 -9.63
CA LEU A 379 12.07 -17.06 -10.43
C LEU A 379 13.59 -17.22 -10.52
N GLU A 380 14.24 -17.57 -9.41
CA GLU A 380 15.69 -17.74 -9.32
C GLU A 380 16.13 -19.10 -9.89
N GLN A 381 15.38 -20.18 -9.61
CA GLN A 381 15.77 -21.55 -9.95
C GLN A 381 14.96 -22.14 -11.12
N LYS A 382 15.03 -21.49 -12.29
CA LYS A 382 14.22 -21.86 -13.47
C LYS A 382 14.35 -23.33 -13.91
N ALA A 383 15.52 -23.95 -13.75
CA ALA A 383 15.76 -25.34 -14.13
C ALA A 383 15.04 -26.32 -13.18
N LEU A 384 15.09 -26.07 -11.87
CA LEU A 384 14.41 -26.88 -10.85
C LEU A 384 12.90 -26.67 -10.94
N ALA A 385 12.47 -25.42 -11.11
CA ALA A 385 11.07 -25.08 -11.31
C ALA A 385 10.47 -25.75 -12.57
N GLY A 386 11.24 -25.80 -13.67
CA GLY A 386 10.85 -26.52 -14.88
C GLY A 386 10.72 -28.03 -14.69
N ALA A 387 11.62 -28.65 -13.92
CA ALA A 387 11.60 -30.08 -13.65
C ALA A 387 10.37 -30.53 -12.82
N TYR A 388 9.94 -29.71 -11.87
CA TYR A 388 8.77 -29.98 -11.01
C TYR A 388 7.49 -29.26 -11.48
N ASN A 389 7.53 -28.60 -12.65
CA ASN A 389 6.44 -27.77 -13.18
C ASN A 389 5.92 -26.71 -12.18
N LEU A 390 6.81 -26.21 -11.31
CA LEU A 390 6.54 -25.17 -10.34
C LEU A 390 6.43 -23.83 -11.07
N LYS A 391 5.27 -23.18 -10.97
CA LYS A 391 5.03 -21.85 -11.53
C LYS A 391 4.92 -20.84 -10.38
N PRO A 392 5.43 -19.61 -10.54
CA PRO A 392 5.21 -18.57 -9.54
C PRO A 392 3.71 -18.34 -9.35
N THR A 393 3.29 -18.17 -8.10
CA THR A 393 1.90 -17.86 -7.76
C THR A 393 1.51 -16.52 -8.36
N SER A 394 0.36 -16.47 -9.04
CA SER A 394 -0.10 -15.23 -9.69
C SER A 394 -0.51 -14.17 -8.67
N GLY A 395 -1.04 -14.59 -7.51
CA GLY A 395 -1.31 -13.64 -6.45
C GLY A 395 -1.38 -14.22 -5.04
N ILE A 396 -1.05 -13.37 -4.09
CA ILE A 396 -0.95 -13.71 -2.66
C ILE A 396 -1.82 -12.76 -1.84
N LEU A 397 -2.59 -13.30 -0.91
CA LEU A 397 -3.31 -12.51 0.10
C LEU A 397 -2.61 -12.60 1.46
N LEU A 398 -2.13 -11.46 1.97
CA LEU A 398 -1.62 -11.30 3.32
C LEU A 398 -2.72 -10.79 4.25
N PHE A 399 -3.07 -11.57 5.27
CA PHE A 399 -4.08 -11.18 6.25
C PHE A 399 -3.59 -11.36 7.69
N GLY A 400 -4.33 -10.81 8.66
CA GLY A 400 -3.95 -10.83 10.08
C GLY A 400 -4.08 -9.48 10.79
N PRO A 401 -3.56 -9.35 12.02
CA PRO A 401 -3.72 -8.13 12.80
C PRO A 401 -3.00 -6.92 12.20
N PRO A 402 -3.46 -5.69 12.50
CA PRO A 402 -2.78 -4.47 12.08
C PRO A 402 -1.41 -4.35 12.76
N GLY A 403 -0.45 -3.70 12.08
CA GLY A 403 0.86 -3.39 12.67
C GLY A 403 1.85 -4.55 12.74
N THR A 404 1.57 -5.68 12.08
CA THR A 404 2.47 -6.84 11.97
C THR A 404 3.54 -6.71 10.88
N GLY A 405 3.43 -5.71 9.99
CA GLY A 405 4.45 -5.41 8.99
C GLY A 405 4.21 -6.00 7.60
N LYS A 406 2.96 -6.26 7.21
CA LYS A 406 2.57 -6.81 5.90
C LYS A 406 3.15 -6.04 4.71
N THR A 407 3.07 -4.71 4.75
CA THR A 407 3.66 -3.85 3.72
C THR A 407 5.18 -3.89 3.74
N MET A 408 5.79 -3.95 4.92
CA MET A 408 7.24 -3.94 5.10
C MET A 408 7.91 -5.22 4.59
N ILE A 409 7.32 -6.39 4.84
CA ILE A 409 7.90 -7.68 4.40
C ILE A 409 7.88 -7.81 2.87
N ILE A 410 6.82 -7.37 2.20
CA ILE A 410 6.74 -7.41 0.74
C ILE A 410 7.68 -6.38 0.13
N LYS A 411 7.79 -5.19 0.74
CA LYS A 411 8.76 -4.19 0.31
C LYS A 411 10.20 -4.71 0.40
N ALA A 412 10.51 -5.46 1.46
CA ALA A 412 11.81 -6.11 1.64
C ALA A 412 12.03 -7.24 0.61
N LEU A 413 11.02 -8.06 0.34
CA LEU A 413 11.07 -9.10 -0.70
C LEU A 413 11.33 -8.51 -2.09
N ALA A 414 10.64 -7.41 -2.43
CA ALA A 414 10.84 -6.72 -3.70
C ALA A 414 12.28 -6.20 -3.86
N GLY A 415 12.86 -5.66 -2.78
CA GLY A 415 14.24 -5.19 -2.74
C GLY A 415 15.26 -6.32 -2.90
N GLU A 416 15.01 -7.46 -2.25
CA GLU A 416 15.87 -8.64 -2.35
C GLU A 416 15.87 -9.28 -3.75
N LEU A 417 14.70 -9.34 -4.38
CA LEU A 417 14.53 -9.84 -5.75
C LEU A 417 14.85 -8.80 -6.84
N ASN A 418 15.19 -7.57 -6.45
CA ASN A 418 15.42 -6.43 -7.35
C ASN A 418 14.27 -6.23 -8.37
N MET A 419 13.03 -6.38 -7.92
CA MET A 419 11.82 -6.18 -8.72
C MET A 419 11.24 -4.77 -8.51
N GLY A 420 10.59 -4.21 -9.54
CA GLY A 420 9.82 -2.97 -9.36
C GLY A 420 8.70 -3.17 -8.34
N PHE A 421 8.40 -2.18 -7.50
CA PHE A 421 7.32 -2.27 -6.51
C PHE A 421 6.31 -1.16 -6.71
N TYR A 422 5.06 -1.55 -6.95
CA TYR A 422 3.94 -0.65 -7.01
C TYR A 422 3.17 -0.74 -5.70
N TYR A 423 3.25 0.31 -4.89
CA TYR A 423 2.42 0.45 -3.71
C TYR A 423 1.10 1.12 -4.07
N VAL A 424 -0.01 0.47 -3.75
CA VAL A 424 -1.34 0.95 -4.08
C VAL A 424 -2.20 0.88 -2.83
N LYS A 425 -2.60 2.04 -2.31
CA LYS A 425 -3.61 2.08 -1.27
C LYS A 425 -4.99 2.01 -1.92
N CYS A 426 -5.74 0.94 -1.64
CA CYS A 426 -7.03 0.67 -2.29
C CYS A 426 -8.05 1.81 -2.12
N SER A 427 -8.03 2.52 -0.99
CA SER A 427 -8.89 3.68 -0.74
C SER A 427 -8.68 4.83 -1.73
N ASP A 428 -7.46 4.98 -2.24
CA ASP A 428 -7.09 6.14 -3.06
C ASP A 428 -7.60 5.97 -4.50
N ILE A 429 -7.87 4.72 -4.92
CA ILE A 429 -8.36 4.36 -6.27
C ILE A 429 -9.81 4.81 -6.44
N LEU A 430 -10.59 4.77 -5.36
CA LEU A 430 -12.00 5.12 -5.34
C LEU A 430 -12.19 6.63 -5.51
N SER A 431 -13.02 7.00 -6.48
CA SER A 431 -13.41 8.36 -6.83
C SER A 431 -14.93 8.49 -6.83
N SER A 432 -15.43 9.67 -6.45
CA SER A 432 -16.87 9.98 -6.56
C SER A 432 -17.34 10.20 -8.01
N TRP A 433 -16.40 10.35 -8.96
CA TRP A 433 -16.69 10.52 -10.38
C TRP A 433 -16.84 9.18 -11.08
N VAL A 434 -17.95 9.01 -11.81
CA VAL A 434 -18.31 7.78 -12.52
C VAL A 434 -17.27 7.44 -13.60
N GLY A 435 -16.77 6.20 -13.62
CA GLY A 435 -15.85 5.70 -14.65
C GLY A 435 -14.36 5.99 -14.40
N GLU A 436 -14.04 6.93 -13.50
CA GLU A 436 -12.64 7.29 -13.19
C GLU A 436 -11.95 6.20 -12.37
N SER A 437 -12.65 5.59 -11.42
CA SER A 437 -12.12 4.48 -10.59
C SER A 437 -11.80 3.23 -11.43
N GLU A 438 -12.68 2.87 -12.36
CA GLU A 438 -12.47 1.74 -13.28
C GLU A 438 -11.27 1.98 -14.20
N ARG A 439 -11.15 3.20 -14.74
CA ARG A 439 -10.01 3.59 -15.57
C ARG A 439 -8.69 3.55 -14.79
N ASN A 440 -8.69 4.00 -13.53
CA ASN A 440 -7.51 3.98 -12.66
C ASN A 440 -7.01 2.54 -12.44
N VAL A 441 -7.91 1.58 -12.22
CA VAL A 441 -7.53 0.15 -12.09
C VAL A 441 -6.93 -0.36 -13.40
N ALA A 442 -7.60 -0.14 -14.54
CA ALA A 442 -7.09 -0.60 -15.83
C ALA A 442 -5.71 0.00 -16.17
N GLU A 443 -5.52 1.31 -15.93
CA GLU A 443 -4.24 2.00 -16.16
C GLU A 443 -3.12 1.48 -15.24
N LEU A 444 -3.44 1.22 -13.96
CA LEU A 444 -2.50 0.63 -13.00
C LEU A 444 -1.96 -0.72 -13.49
N PHE A 445 -2.86 -1.63 -13.91
CA PHE A 445 -2.46 -2.94 -14.44
C PHE A 445 -1.69 -2.82 -15.76
N GLN A 446 -2.08 -1.90 -16.64
CA GLN A 446 -1.34 -1.65 -17.88
C GLN A 446 0.09 -1.15 -17.60
N ASN A 447 0.25 -0.27 -16.61
CA ASN A 447 1.55 0.25 -16.22
C ASN A 447 2.42 -0.82 -15.55
N ALA A 448 1.85 -1.65 -14.69
CA ALA A 448 2.55 -2.80 -14.10
C ALA A 448 3.06 -3.76 -15.20
N ARG A 449 2.25 -4.05 -16.22
CA ARG A 449 2.66 -4.86 -17.39
C ARG A 449 3.83 -4.25 -18.15
N LYS A 450 3.84 -2.93 -18.36
CA LYS A 450 4.94 -2.22 -19.06
C LYS A 450 6.26 -2.24 -18.29
N ASN A 451 6.21 -2.34 -16.96
CA ASN A 451 7.39 -2.27 -16.08
C ASN A 451 7.71 -3.62 -15.41
N SER A 452 7.22 -4.72 -15.96
CA SER A 452 7.56 -6.06 -15.49
C SER A 452 9.05 -6.38 -15.71
N PRO A 453 9.74 -7.07 -14.76
CA PRO A 453 9.22 -7.74 -13.57
C PRO A 453 8.91 -6.79 -12.40
N CYS A 454 7.71 -6.91 -11.82
CA CYS A 454 7.29 -6.08 -10.69
C CYS A 454 6.30 -6.78 -9.75
N ILE A 455 6.25 -6.30 -8.50
CA ILE A 455 5.22 -6.63 -7.50
C ILE A 455 4.20 -5.49 -7.45
N LEU A 456 2.93 -5.83 -7.63
CA LEU A 456 1.79 -4.93 -7.49
C LEU A 456 1.12 -5.20 -6.14
N PHE A 457 1.36 -4.32 -5.17
CA PHE A 457 0.90 -4.46 -3.79
C PHE A 457 -0.32 -3.58 -3.50
N PHE A 458 -1.46 -4.21 -3.23
CA PHE A 458 -2.71 -3.59 -2.84
C PHE A 458 -2.86 -3.62 -1.31
N ASP A 459 -2.73 -2.47 -0.65
CA ASP A 459 -2.98 -2.32 0.79
C ASP A 459 -4.44 -1.98 1.08
N GLU A 460 -4.96 -2.40 2.23
CA GLU A 460 -6.36 -2.24 2.62
C GLU A 460 -7.34 -2.75 1.55
N MET A 461 -7.10 -3.95 1.02
CA MET A 461 -7.86 -4.52 -0.10
C MET A 461 -9.36 -4.64 0.17
N ASP A 462 -9.76 -4.69 1.43
CA ASP A 462 -11.14 -4.63 1.90
C ASP A 462 -11.82 -3.27 1.67
N ALA A 463 -11.12 -2.26 1.17
CA ALA A 463 -11.72 -1.03 0.65
C ALA A 463 -12.33 -1.23 -0.74
N LEU A 464 -11.66 -2.00 -1.62
CA LEU A 464 -12.10 -2.23 -3.02
C LEU A 464 -12.90 -3.53 -3.18
N ALA A 465 -12.56 -4.58 -2.43
CA ALA A 465 -13.09 -5.92 -2.64
C ALA A 465 -14.04 -6.35 -1.52
N ARG A 466 -15.06 -5.55 -1.22
CA ARG A 466 -16.07 -5.86 -0.20
C ARG A 466 -17.12 -6.85 -0.71
N LYS A 467 -17.70 -7.65 0.19
CA LYS A 467 -18.84 -8.53 -0.12
C LYS A 467 -20.01 -7.76 -0.72
N ARG A 468 -20.58 -8.31 -1.79
CA ARG A 468 -21.64 -7.68 -2.60
C ARG A 468 -22.89 -7.31 -1.81
N ASP A 469 -23.26 -8.14 -0.85
CA ASP A 469 -24.47 -7.98 -0.02
C ASP A 469 -24.40 -6.78 0.95
N ARG A 470 -23.23 -6.14 1.07
CA ARG A 470 -23.00 -4.98 1.95
C ARG A 470 -22.91 -3.65 1.21
N HIS A 471 -23.15 -3.63 -0.11
CA HIS A 471 -23.17 -2.39 -0.88
C HIS A 471 -24.56 -1.75 -0.91
N THR A 472 -24.60 -0.43 -0.77
CA THR A 472 -25.81 0.37 -1.02
C THR A 472 -26.03 0.50 -2.55
N SER A 473 -27.26 0.74 -3.01
CA SER A 473 -27.60 0.79 -4.44
C SER A 473 -26.81 1.81 -5.29
N ASP A 474 -26.20 2.82 -4.65
CA ASP A 474 -25.40 3.87 -5.29
C ASP A 474 -23.88 3.64 -5.25
N ASP A 475 -23.41 2.49 -4.74
CA ASP A 475 -21.99 2.26 -4.53
C ASP A 475 -21.22 1.95 -5.83
N VAL A 476 -20.07 2.59 -6.02
CA VAL A 476 -19.18 2.40 -7.18
C VAL A 476 -18.37 1.09 -7.06
N GLY A 477 -18.24 0.58 -5.82
CA GLY A 477 -17.45 -0.61 -5.46
C GLY A 477 -17.66 -1.86 -6.33
N PRO A 478 -18.91 -2.34 -6.58
CA PRO A 478 -19.14 -3.56 -7.35
C PRO A 478 -18.60 -3.53 -8.79
N ARG A 479 -18.66 -2.35 -9.43
CA ARG A 479 -18.17 -2.15 -10.80
C ARG A 479 -16.65 -2.18 -10.84
N VAL A 480 -16.01 -1.47 -9.92
CA VAL A 480 -14.54 -1.45 -9.78
C VAL A 480 -14.00 -2.84 -9.43
N LEU A 481 -14.67 -3.57 -8.54
CA LEU A 481 -14.34 -4.96 -8.24
C LEU A 481 -14.41 -5.85 -9.48
N SER A 482 -15.43 -5.70 -10.31
CA SER A 482 -15.57 -6.49 -11.54
C SER A 482 -14.40 -6.23 -12.52
N VAL A 483 -13.97 -4.97 -12.65
CA VAL A 483 -12.80 -4.60 -13.46
C VAL A 483 -11.51 -5.17 -12.87
N LEU A 484 -11.31 -5.06 -11.56
CA LEU A 484 -10.16 -5.64 -10.85
C LEU A 484 -10.07 -7.15 -11.09
N LEU A 485 -11.18 -7.88 -10.90
CA LEU A 485 -11.22 -9.33 -11.13
C LEU A 485 -10.93 -9.68 -12.59
N SER A 486 -11.45 -8.91 -13.55
CA SER A 486 -11.16 -9.11 -14.98
C SER A 486 -9.69 -8.86 -15.32
N GLU A 487 -9.05 -7.84 -14.73
CA GLU A 487 -7.63 -7.57 -14.93
C GLU A 487 -6.74 -8.65 -14.31
N MET A 488 -7.17 -9.23 -13.18
CA MET A 488 -6.51 -10.36 -12.52
C MET A 488 -6.64 -11.65 -13.34
N ASP A 489 -7.82 -11.95 -13.90
CA ASP A 489 -8.04 -13.12 -14.76
C ASP A 489 -7.29 -13.00 -16.10
N GLY A 490 -7.07 -11.77 -16.57
CA GLY A 490 -6.31 -11.46 -17.79
C GLY A 490 -4.81 -11.78 -17.73
N PHE A 491 -4.26 -12.17 -16.58
CA PHE A 491 -2.86 -12.56 -16.45
C PHE A 491 -2.56 -13.91 -17.10
N LYS A 492 -1.99 -13.88 -18.32
CA LYS A 492 -1.26 -15.03 -18.85
C LYS A 492 0.03 -15.21 -18.03
N LYS A 493 0.20 -16.37 -17.38
CA LYS A 493 1.38 -16.77 -16.58
C LYS A 493 2.65 -16.82 -17.46
N SER A 494 3.24 -15.66 -17.77
CA SER A 494 4.48 -15.55 -18.54
C SER A 494 5.68 -15.59 -17.60
N LEU A 495 6.46 -16.67 -17.68
CA LEU A 495 7.68 -16.86 -16.88
C LEU A 495 8.81 -15.87 -17.22
N LYS A 496 8.71 -15.12 -18.33
CA LYS A 496 9.75 -14.18 -18.77
C LYS A 496 9.57 -12.77 -18.18
N HIS A 497 8.32 -12.36 -17.94
CA HIS A 497 7.97 -11.02 -17.44
C HIS A 497 6.80 -11.16 -16.44
N PRO A 498 7.07 -11.62 -15.20
CA PRO A 498 6.03 -11.80 -14.18
C PRO A 498 5.58 -10.46 -13.61
N VAL A 499 4.27 -10.35 -13.36
CA VAL A 499 3.70 -9.32 -12.48
C VAL A 499 3.02 -10.09 -11.37
N ILE A 500 3.42 -9.84 -10.12
CA ILE A 500 2.93 -10.58 -8.96
C ILE A 500 1.97 -9.67 -8.21
N VAL A 501 0.71 -10.09 -8.07
CA VAL A 501 -0.32 -9.31 -7.38
C VAL A 501 -0.35 -9.72 -5.92
N ILE A 502 -0.15 -8.79 -4.99
CA ILE A 502 -0.20 -9.09 -3.56
C ILE A 502 -1.24 -8.19 -2.90
N GLY A 503 -2.26 -8.77 -2.30
CA GLY A 503 -3.25 -8.06 -1.51
C GLY A 503 -2.92 -8.13 -0.02
N ALA A 504 -3.14 -7.05 0.72
CA ALA A 504 -3.10 -7.03 2.18
C ALA A 504 -4.42 -6.53 2.77
N THR A 505 -4.89 -7.20 3.82
CA THR A 505 -6.10 -6.76 4.56
C THR A 505 -5.98 -7.04 6.04
N ASN A 506 -6.63 -6.22 6.86
CA ASN A 506 -6.83 -6.49 8.29
C ASN A 506 -8.22 -7.05 8.59
N ALA A 507 -9.11 -7.11 7.60
CA ALA A 507 -10.49 -7.56 7.76
C ALA A 507 -10.86 -8.61 6.68
N PRO A 508 -10.27 -9.82 6.74
CA PRO A 508 -10.46 -10.84 5.71
C PRO A 508 -11.92 -11.27 5.56
N ASP A 509 -12.71 -11.25 6.65
CA ASP A 509 -14.14 -11.59 6.63
C ASP A 509 -15.00 -10.66 5.76
N ASN A 510 -14.50 -9.45 5.50
CA ASN A 510 -15.18 -8.45 4.68
C ASN A 510 -14.92 -8.63 3.18
N LEU A 511 -13.91 -9.43 2.82
CA LEU A 511 -13.52 -9.62 1.42
C LEU A 511 -14.55 -10.45 0.64
N ASP A 512 -14.79 -10.06 -0.62
CA ASP A 512 -15.54 -10.86 -1.58
C ASP A 512 -14.80 -12.18 -1.85
N PRO A 513 -15.42 -13.36 -1.63
CA PRO A 513 -14.80 -14.65 -1.89
C PRO A 513 -14.27 -14.83 -3.32
N ALA A 514 -14.80 -14.09 -4.30
CA ALA A 514 -14.36 -14.15 -5.68
C ALA A 514 -12.88 -13.76 -5.85
N ILE A 515 -12.32 -12.89 -4.99
CA ILE A 515 -10.92 -12.47 -5.12
C ILE A 515 -9.93 -13.58 -4.71
N MET A 516 -10.38 -14.53 -3.89
CA MET A 516 -9.58 -15.65 -3.36
C MET A 516 -9.74 -16.95 -4.17
N ARG A 517 -10.37 -16.89 -5.34
CA ARG A 517 -10.51 -18.06 -6.21
C ARG A 517 -9.18 -18.41 -6.88
N PRO A 518 -8.94 -19.71 -7.20
CA PRO A 518 -7.76 -20.15 -7.94
C PRO A 518 -7.49 -19.28 -9.19
N GLY A 519 -6.24 -18.86 -9.39
CA GLY A 519 -5.84 -17.97 -10.49
C GLY A 519 -5.88 -16.47 -10.17
N ARG A 520 -6.44 -16.06 -9.01
CA ARG A 520 -6.45 -14.68 -8.52
C ARG A 520 -5.50 -14.52 -7.32
N LEU A 521 -6.01 -14.41 -6.10
CA LEU A 521 -5.22 -14.52 -4.86
C LEU A 521 -5.37 -15.94 -4.30
N ASP A 522 -4.70 -16.87 -4.96
CA ASP A 522 -4.82 -18.31 -4.70
C ASP A 522 -3.95 -18.79 -3.53
N LYS A 523 -2.87 -18.07 -3.21
CA LYS A 523 -2.09 -18.30 -1.99
C LYS A 523 -2.52 -17.33 -0.89
N ILE A 524 -2.91 -17.84 0.27
CA ILE A 524 -3.25 -17.02 1.44
C ILE A 524 -2.22 -17.26 2.54
N ILE A 525 -1.68 -16.17 3.08
CA ILE A 525 -0.62 -16.20 4.10
C ILE A 525 -1.08 -15.40 5.32
N TYR A 526 -1.09 -16.07 6.48
CA TYR A 526 -1.46 -15.47 7.76
C TYR A 526 -0.26 -14.80 8.44
N MET A 527 -0.30 -13.48 8.56
CA MET A 527 0.68 -12.72 9.32
C MET A 527 0.29 -12.64 10.80
N HIS A 528 0.77 -13.59 11.59
CA HIS A 528 0.48 -13.70 13.01
C HIS A 528 1.14 -12.59 13.87
N LEU A 529 0.88 -12.56 15.18
CA LEU A 529 1.61 -11.66 16.10
C LEU A 529 3.04 -12.16 16.33
N PRO A 530 4.03 -11.26 16.48
CA PRO A 530 5.43 -11.68 16.60
C PRO A 530 5.66 -12.50 17.87
N ASP A 531 6.41 -13.59 17.75
CA ASP A 531 6.84 -14.42 18.88
C ASP A 531 7.88 -13.71 19.75
N ALA A 532 8.27 -14.30 20.88
CA ALA A 532 9.23 -13.66 21.79
C ALA A 532 10.57 -13.34 21.10
N LYS A 533 11.06 -14.22 20.21
CA LYS A 533 12.30 -14.00 19.47
C LYS A 533 12.16 -12.85 18.46
N ALA A 534 11.05 -12.81 17.71
CA ALA A 534 10.74 -11.72 16.79
C ALA A 534 10.62 -10.37 17.50
N ARG A 535 9.96 -10.32 18.67
CA ARG A 535 9.84 -9.08 19.46
C ARG A 535 11.20 -8.53 19.90
N VAL A 536 12.14 -9.39 20.30
CA VAL A 536 13.53 -8.99 20.57
C VAL A 536 14.18 -8.38 19.33
N ALA A 537 14.05 -9.04 18.17
CA ALA A 537 14.63 -8.56 16.92
C ALA A 537 14.04 -7.19 16.51
N ILE A 538 12.72 -7.03 16.61
CA ILE A 538 12.01 -5.79 16.29
C ILE A 538 12.46 -4.65 17.22
N LEU A 539 12.52 -4.88 18.54
CA LEU A 539 12.97 -3.89 19.51
C LEU A 539 14.41 -3.45 19.23
N LYS A 540 15.32 -4.41 18.98
CA LYS A 540 16.71 -4.10 18.61
C LYS A 540 16.79 -3.26 17.34
N ALA A 541 16.08 -3.66 16.28
CA ALA A 541 16.07 -2.95 15.01
C ALA A 541 15.53 -1.51 15.16
N LYS A 542 14.43 -1.32 15.90
CA LYS A 542 13.80 -0.01 16.11
C LYS A 542 14.53 0.89 17.10
N SER A 543 15.34 0.31 17.98
CA SER A 543 16.14 1.05 18.96
C SER A 543 17.50 1.53 18.42
N LYS A 544 17.87 1.10 17.21
CA LYS A 544 19.14 1.46 16.57
C LYS A 544 19.26 2.98 16.39
N GLY A 545 20.30 3.58 16.96
CA GLY A 545 20.56 5.02 16.92
C GLY A 545 19.93 5.83 18.06
N LEU A 546 19.22 5.20 18.99
CA LEU A 546 18.74 5.84 20.22
C LEU A 546 19.81 5.76 21.33
N PRO A 547 19.89 6.76 22.22
CA PRO A 547 20.72 6.69 23.43
C PRO A 547 20.06 5.71 24.42
N LEU A 548 20.50 4.45 24.41
CA LEU A 548 20.05 3.41 25.33
C LEU A 548 21.05 3.27 26.47
N SER A 549 20.54 2.99 27.67
CA SER A 549 21.38 2.65 28.81
C SER A 549 21.76 1.16 28.78
N ASP A 550 22.90 0.81 29.38
CA ASP A 550 23.43 -0.57 29.40
C ASP A 550 22.54 -1.55 30.20
N ASP A 551 21.59 -1.04 30.99
CA ASP A 551 20.62 -1.82 31.78
C ASP A 551 19.46 -2.41 30.96
N VAL A 552 19.37 -2.11 29.66
CA VAL A 552 18.23 -2.52 28.82
C VAL A 552 18.32 -4.00 28.43
N ASP A 553 17.48 -4.83 29.04
CA ASP A 553 17.30 -6.24 28.69
C ASP A 553 16.10 -6.43 27.76
N PHE A 554 16.40 -6.58 26.47
CA PHE A 554 15.41 -6.85 25.42
C PHE A 554 14.65 -8.18 25.61
N ALA A 555 15.27 -9.20 26.22
CA ALA A 555 14.59 -10.49 26.44
C ALA A 555 13.51 -10.36 27.51
N GLN A 556 13.77 -9.60 28.57
CA GLN A 556 12.78 -9.28 29.59
C GLN A 556 11.65 -8.41 29.03
N LEU A 557 11.98 -7.39 28.22
CA LEU A 557 10.98 -6.56 27.56
C LEU A 557 10.09 -7.36 26.62
N ALA A 558 10.65 -8.31 25.86
CA ALA A 558 9.88 -9.17 24.97
C ALA A 558 8.90 -10.09 25.73
N LYS A 559 9.24 -10.52 26.95
CA LYS A 559 8.31 -11.25 27.84
C LYS A 559 7.19 -10.34 28.36
N ALA A 560 7.52 -9.10 28.72
CA ALA A 560 6.54 -8.12 29.21
C ALA A 560 5.59 -7.58 28.11
N SER A 561 5.99 -7.69 26.84
CA SER A 561 5.24 -7.21 25.67
C SER A 561 4.47 -8.33 24.96
N GLU A 562 3.93 -9.30 25.69
CA GLU A 562 3.14 -10.38 25.09
C GLU A 562 1.93 -9.80 24.32
N ARG A 563 1.67 -10.34 23.13
CA ARG A 563 0.61 -9.89 22.19
C ARG A 563 0.83 -8.51 21.53
N PHE A 564 1.97 -7.85 21.75
CA PHE A 564 2.26 -6.58 21.07
C PHE A 564 2.63 -6.83 19.61
N SER A 565 2.05 -6.04 18.70
CA SER A 565 2.46 -6.00 17.29
C SER A 565 3.78 -5.23 17.13
N GLY A 566 4.39 -5.28 15.94
CA GLY A 566 5.57 -4.47 15.63
C GLY A 566 5.30 -2.97 15.75
N ALA A 567 4.11 -2.52 15.38
CA ALA A 567 3.67 -1.13 15.56
C ALA A 567 3.50 -0.76 17.04
N ASP A 568 2.94 -1.66 17.87
CA ASP A 568 2.82 -1.43 19.31
C ASP A 568 4.19 -1.29 19.98
N LEU A 569 5.16 -2.13 19.61
CA LEU A 569 6.53 -2.05 20.11
C LEU A 569 7.23 -0.74 19.68
N ALA A 570 7.01 -0.31 18.44
CA ALA A 570 7.50 0.99 17.98
C ALA A 570 6.87 2.15 18.74
N ASN A 571 5.57 2.06 19.06
CA ASN A 571 4.87 3.05 19.87
C ASN A 571 5.42 3.12 21.31
N VAL A 572 5.68 1.96 21.92
CA VAL A 572 6.35 1.87 23.24
C VAL A 572 7.69 2.58 23.22
N LEU A 573 8.53 2.32 22.21
CA LEU A 573 9.82 2.99 22.08
C LEU A 573 9.66 4.50 21.91
N ASN A 574 8.75 4.96 21.05
CA ASN A 574 8.51 6.39 20.83
C ASN A 574 8.03 7.11 22.09
N GLU A 575 7.14 6.50 22.88
CA GLU A 575 6.69 7.06 24.15
C GLU A 575 7.81 7.06 25.20
N ALA A 576 8.66 6.03 25.24
CA ALA A 576 9.82 6.00 26.12
C ALA A 576 10.84 7.09 25.74
N VAL A 577 11.07 7.32 24.45
CA VAL A 577 11.89 8.44 23.93
C VAL A 577 11.31 9.78 24.38
N ARG A 578 9.99 9.98 24.28
CA ARG A 578 9.32 11.20 24.74
C ARG A 578 9.48 11.44 26.24
N LEU A 579 9.38 10.38 27.05
CA LEU A 579 9.61 10.47 28.50
C LEU A 579 11.06 10.87 28.80
N ALA A 580 12.04 10.18 28.21
CA ALA A 580 13.45 10.50 28.39
C ALA A 580 13.79 11.92 27.91
N ALA A 581 13.23 12.36 26.77
CA ALA A 581 13.42 13.71 26.25
C ALA A 581 12.84 14.80 27.17
N ARG A 582 11.70 14.54 27.83
CA ARG A 582 11.13 15.46 28.83
C ARG A 582 12.05 15.59 30.05
N GLU A 583 12.59 14.50 30.55
CA GLU A 583 13.56 14.53 31.65
C GLU A 583 14.87 15.22 31.24
N ALA A 584 15.35 14.94 30.03
CA ALA A 584 16.56 15.55 29.47
C ALA A 584 16.43 17.07 29.36
N ARG A 585 15.25 17.54 28.92
CA ARG A 585 14.92 18.97 28.88
C ARG A 585 14.88 19.60 30.27
N ALA A 586 14.30 18.93 31.25
CA ALA A 586 14.21 19.45 32.62
C ALA A 586 15.59 19.55 33.30
N LYS A 587 16.52 18.64 32.98
CA LYS A 587 17.88 18.60 33.55
C LYS A 587 18.94 19.26 32.66
N ASN A 588 18.56 19.76 31.48
CA ASN A 588 19.44 20.29 30.44
C ASN A 588 20.64 19.39 30.10
N LYS A 589 20.43 18.07 30.10
CA LYS A 589 21.45 17.03 29.84
C LYS A 589 20.82 15.88 29.08
N VAL A 590 21.56 15.27 28.15
CA VAL A 590 21.12 14.03 27.48
C VAL A 590 20.95 12.92 28.53
N ILE A 591 19.80 12.27 28.50
CA ILE A 591 19.46 11.14 29.39
C ILE A 591 19.21 9.92 28.53
N ASP A 592 19.89 8.83 28.86
CA ASP A 592 19.74 7.56 28.18
C ASP A 592 18.40 6.90 28.55
N ILE A 593 17.84 6.16 27.60
CA ILE A 593 16.60 5.43 27.78
C ILE A 593 16.92 4.15 28.56
N SER A 594 16.52 4.13 29.83
CA SER A 594 16.68 2.99 30.73
C SER A 594 15.55 1.96 30.59
N GLN A 595 15.79 0.75 31.12
CA GLN A 595 14.79 -0.33 31.23
C GLN A 595 13.52 0.17 31.94
N ARG A 596 13.69 1.05 32.95
CA ARG A 596 12.58 1.67 33.70
C ARG A 596 11.64 2.46 32.80
N HIS A 597 12.15 3.27 31.86
CA HIS A 597 11.31 4.07 30.96
C HIS A 597 10.43 3.17 30.10
N LEU A 598 11.01 2.10 29.54
CA LEU A 598 10.31 1.15 28.68
C LEU A 598 9.23 0.38 29.45
N LEU A 599 9.55 -0.14 30.64
CA LEU A 599 8.57 -0.87 31.47
C LEU A 599 7.42 0.02 31.95
N LEU A 600 7.69 1.29 32.27
CA LEU A 600 6.63 2.24 32.66
C LEU A 600 5.65 2.50 31.52
N VAL A 601 6.14 2.60 30.29
CA VAL A 601 5.31 2.79 29.09
C VAL A 601 4.52 1.52 28.76
N MET A 602 5.17 0.35 28.79
CA MET A 602 4.51 -0.93 28.53
C MET A 602 3.35 -1.22 29.49
N ARG A 603 3.42 -0.75 30.74
CA ARG A 603 2.30 -0.86 31.70
C ARG A 603 1.08 0.01 31.33
N ARG A 604 1.29 1.09 30.56
CA ARG A 604 0.24 2.03 30.15
C ARG A 604 -0.36 1.68 28.80
N ILE A 605 0.46 1.22 27.86
CA ILE A 605 0.04 0.86 26.51
C ILE A 605 -0.55 -0.55 26.53
N LYS A 606 -1.80 -0.69 26.07
CA LYS A 606 -2.43 -2.00 25.86
C LYS A 606 -2.16 -2.49 24.43
N PRO A 607 -2.09 -3.82 24.20
CA PRO A 607 -2.01 -4.37 22.85
C PRO A 607 -3.16 -3.87 21.96
N SER A 608 -2.85 -3.53 20.71
CA SER A 608 -3.83 -3.10 19.71
C SER A 608 -4.84 -4.20 19.35
N SER A 609 -4.44 -5.47 19.45
CA SER A 609 -5.23 -6.63 19.00
C SER A 609 -5.94 -7.33 20.16
N ARG A 610 -7.27 -7.53 20.03
CA ARG A 610 -8.09 -8.27 21.02
C ARG A 610 -7.97 -9.78 20.79
N LEU A 611 -8.18 -10.56 21.85
CA LEU A 611 -8.15 -12.04 21.76
C LEU A 611 -9.26 -12.59 20.85
N SER A 612 -10.44 -11.96 20.87
CA SER A 612 -11.54 -12.30 19.95
C SER A 612 -11.16 -12.14 18.49
N ASP A 613 -10.34 -11.12 18.17
CA ASP A 613 -9.96 -10.82 16.80
C ASP A 613 -8.88 -11.80 16.31
N LEU A 614 -7.97 -12.20 17.20
CA LEU A 614 -6.98 -13.25 16.92
C LEU A 614 -7.64 -14.60 16.61
N ALA A 615 -8.63 -14.99 17.40
CA ALA A 615 -9.40 -16.20 17.14
C ALA A 615 -10.09 -16.18 15.77
N LYS A 616 -10.61 -15.02 15.34
CA LYS A 616 -11.19 -14.86 14.00
C LYS A 616 -10.17 -15.06 12.89
N TYR A 617 -8.96 -14.50 13.03
CA TYR A 617 -7.92 -14.71 12.03
C TYR A 617 -7.48 -16.17 11.95
N GLU A 618 -7.35 -16.85 13.09
CA GLU A 618 -7.04 -18.29 13.11
C GLU A 618 -8.17 -19.13 12.50
N GLN A 619 -9.42 -18.80 12.80
CA GLN A 619 -10.58 -19.44 12.17
C GLN A 619 -10.59 -19.22 10.65
N PHE A 620 -10.36 -17.99 10.20
CA PHE A 620 -10.29 -17.67 8.77
C PHE A 620 -9.18 -18.47 8.07
N LYS A 621 -8.01 -18.62 8.71
CA LYS A 621 -6.91 -19.47 8.22
C LYS A 621 -7.40 -20.91 8.04
N LEU A 622 -7.99 -21.49 9.08
CA LEU A 622 -8.46 -22.87 9.09
C LEU A 622 -9.58 -23.12 8.07
N ASP A 623 -10.51 -22.18 7.92
CA ASP A 623 -11.60 -22.30 6.96
C ASP A 623 -11.11 -22.21 5.52
N PHE A 624 -10.06 -21.42 5.25
CA PHE A 624 -9.42 -21.41 3.94
C PHE A 624 -8.60 -22.67 3.69
N GLU A 625 -7.77 -23.09 4.65
CA GLU A 625 -7.00 -24.33 4.54
C GLU A 625 -7.94 -25.52 4.30
N ARG A 626 -9.09 -25.59 4.98
CA ARG A 626 -10.11 -26.62 4.72
C ARG A 626 -10.63 -26.61 3.29
N ARG A 627 -10.93 -25.43 2.72
CA ARG A 627 -11.39 -25.29 1.32
C ARG A 627 -10.33 -25.72 0.30
N VAL A 628 -9.04 -25.58 0.63
CA VAL A 628 -7.93 -26.03 -0.22
C VAL A 628 -7.64 -27.52 -0.01
N VAL A 629 -7.80 -28.01 1.23
CA VAL A 629 -7.60 -29.41 1.61
C VAL A 629 -8.74 -30.32 1.14
N ASP A 630 -9.89 -29.79 0.71
CA ASP A 630 -10.88 -30.58 -0.04
C ASP A 630 -10.30 -31.15 -1.38
N GLU A 631 -9.09 -30.75 -1.80
CA GLU A 631 -8.31 -31.38 -2.89
C GLU A 631 -7.05 -32.18 -2.45
N GLU A 632 -6.72 -32.27 -1.15
CA GLU A 632 -5.58 -33.09 -0.66
C GLU A 632 -6.00 -34.03 0.48
N GLU A 633 -5.75 -35.33 0.31
CA GLU A 633 -6.10 -36.37 1.28
C GLU A 633 -5.57 -36.06 2.70
N PRO A 634 -6.43 -36.05 3.73
CA PRO A 634 -6.00 -35.67 5.08
C PRO A 634 -5.11 -36.75 5.70
N GLN A 635 -3.96 -36.32 6.23
CA GLN A 635 -3.08 -37.12 7.07
C GLN A 635 -3.86 -37.79 8.21
N GLU A 636 -3.65 -39.10 8.38
CA GLU A 636 -4.34 -39.97 9.33
C GLU A 636 -4.19 -39.50 10.79
N LYS A 637 -5.20 -38.77 11.30
CA LYS A 637 -5.55 -38.89 12.71
C LYS A 637 -6.02 -40.33 12.94
N LYS A 638 -5.51 -41.01 13.98
CA LYS A 638 -6.01 -42.32 14.43
C LYS A 638 -7.53 -42.26 14.63
N SER A 639 -8.28 -42.71 13.64
CA SER A 639 -9.74 -42.76 13.66
C SER A 639 -10.18 -43.90 14.57
N ILE A 640 -11.14 -43.62 15.45
CA ILE A 640 -11.74 -44.62 16.35
C ILE A 640 -12.56 -45.57 15.48
N ARG A 641 -12.34 -46.88 15.60
CA ARG A 641 -13.07 -47.92 14.84
C ARG A 641 -14.08 -48.65 15.72
N LEU A 642 -15.04 -49.36 15.12
CA LEU A 642 -16.13 -50.01 15.90
C LEU A 642 -15.60 -51.07 16.88
N LYS A 643 -14.45 -51.68 16.55
CA LYS A 643 -13.70 -52.60 17.42
C LYS A 643 -13.13 -51.95 18.68
N ASP A 644 -12.89 -50.63 18.66
CA ASP A 644 -12.31 -49.89 19.78
C ASP A 644 -13.38 -49.45 20.80
N VAL A 645 -14.67 -49.53 20.42
CA VAL A 645 -15.81 -49.29 21.32
C VAL A 645 -16.00 -50.55 22.18
N ILE A 646 -16.19 -50.40 23.49
CA ILE A 646 -16.31 -51.53 24.43
C ILE A 646 -17.79 -51.87 24.68
N GLY A 647 -18.14 -53.16 24.72
CA GLY A 647 -19.50 -53.62 25.01
C GLY A 647 -20.49 -53.44 23.84
N LEU A 648 -21.78 -53.39 24.16
CA LEU A 648 -22.90 -53.10 23.25
C LEU A 648 -22.95 -53.98 21.98
N PRO A 649 -22.97 -55.32 22.08
CA PRO A 649 -22.93 -56.20 20.92
C PRO A 649 -24.13 -55.99 19.99
N ASP A 650 -25.33 -55.88 20.55
CA ASP A 650 -26.56 -55.75 19.76
C ASP A 650 -26.65 -54.38 19.07
N ALA A 651 -26.33 -53.30 19.78
CA ALA A 651 -26.32 -51.96 19.20
C ALA A 651 -25.22 -51.78 18.13
N LYS A 652 -24.05 -52.39 18.32
CA LYS A 652 -22.99 -52.41 17.29
C LYS A 652 -23.45 -53.12 16.03
N ARG A 653 -24.08 -54.29 16.18
CA ARG A 653 -24.61 -55.04 15.04
C ARG A 653 -25.68 -54.23 14.31
N ALA A 654 -26.65 -53.69 15.04
CA ALA A 654 -27.74 -52.92 14.47
C ALA A 654 -27.28 -51.65 13.75
N ILE A 655 -26.31 -50.91 14.32
CA ILE A 655 -25.74 -49.70 13.68
C ILE A 655 -24.88 -50.07 12.48
N LYS A 656 -24.07 -51.13 12.60
CA LYS A 656 -23.25 -51.61 11.49
C LYS A 656 -24.14 -51.98 10.30
N GLU A 657 -25.14 -52.83 10.49
CA GLU A 657 -26.10 -53.20 9.45
C GLU A 657 -26.82 -51.98 8.86
N ALA A 658 -27.30 -51.06 9.72
CA ALA A 658 -28.10 -49.92 9.27
C ALA A 658 -27.31 -48.80 8.59
N ILE A 659 -25.99 -48.73 8.76
CA ILE A 659 -25.12 -47.74 8.08
C ILE A 659 -24.37 -48.40 6.91
N GLU A 660 -23.84 -49.60 7.07
CA GLU A 660 -23.01 -50.29 6.08
C GLU A 660 -23.81 -50.79 4.88
N ILE A 661 -24.97 -51.43 5.12
CA ILE A 661 -25.77 -52.02 4.05
C ILE A 661 -26.27 -50.95 3.06
N PRO A 662 -26.84 -49.80 3.51
CA PRO A 662 -27.29 -48.77 2.57
C PRO A 662 -26.16 -48.05 1.83
N LEU A 663 -24.95 -47.95 2.43
CA LEU A 663 -23.85 -47.15 1.87
C LEU A 663 -22.86 -47.98 1.03
N LEU A 664 -22.64 -49.25 1.34
CA LEU A 664 -21.68 -50.11 0.63
C LEU A 664 -22.35 -51.17 -0.27
N HIS A 665 -23.62 -51.49 -0.04
CA HIS A 665 -24.31 -52.60 -0.70
C HIS A 665 -25.61 -52.16 -1.40
N GLU A 666 -25.56 -51.01 -2.11
CA GLU A 666 -26.72 -50.45 -2.82
C GLU A 666 -27.28 -51.42 -3.89
N GLU A 667 -26.42 -52.12 -4.63
CA GLU A 667 -26.83 -53.06 -5.68
C GLU A 667 -27.66 -54.22 -5.12
N LEU A 668 -27.26 -54.76 -3.97
CA LEU A 668 -27.99 -55.82 -3.28
C LEU A 668 -29.34 -55.32 -2.78
N MET A 669 -29.40 -54.09 -2.25
CA MET A 669 -30.67 -53.49 -1.81
C MET A 669 -31.67 -53.34 -2.96
N ALA A 670 -31.19 -52.93 -4.14
CA ALA A 670 -32.00 -52.82 -5.35
C ALA A 670 -32.46 -54.19 -5.87
N GLU A 671 -31.58 -55.20 -5.88
CA GLU A 671 -31.90 -56.57 -6.30
C GLU A 671 -33.03 -57.19 -5.46
N TYR A 672 -32.97 -57.03 -4.14
CA TYR A 672 -33.99 -57.55 -3.22
C TYR A 672 -35.18 -56.61 -3.01
N SER A 673 -35.26 -55.48 -3.73
CA SER A 673 -36.31 -54.47 -3.59
C SER A 673 -36.49 -53.96 -2.15
N LEU A 674 -35.39 -53.86 -1.40
CA LEU A 674 -35.39 -53.39 -0.03
C LEU A 674 -35.30 -51.85 0.00
N ALA A 675 -36.19 -51.21 0.75
CA ALA A 675 -36.09 -49.78 1.01
C ALA A 675 -34.92 -49.50 1.97
N PRO A 676 -34.02 -48.54 1.68
CA PRO A 676 -32.94 -48.19 2.58
C PRO A 676 -33.50 -47.58 3.87
N ILE A 677 -32.86 -47.91 5.00
CA ILE A 677 -33.17 -47.31 6.30
C ILE A 677 -32.73 -45.85 6.23
N LYS A 678 -33.68 -44.91 6.33
CA LYS A 678 -33.41 -43.48 6.10
C LYS A 678 -32.85 -42.79 7.33
N GLY A 679 -33.33 -43.19 8.50
CA GLY A 679 -32.90 -42.61 9.77
C GLY A 679 -32.88 -43.59 10.92
N ILE A 680 -31.86 -43.46 11.76
CA ILE A 680 -31.66 -44.25 12.97
C ILE A 680 -31.75 -43.32 14.18
N LEU A 681 -32.55 -43.65 15.18
CA LEU A 681 -32.61 -42.91 16.45
C LEU A 681 -31.93 -43.71 17.56
N LEU A 682 -30.83 -43.19 18.10
CA LEU A 682 -30.13 -43.74 19.25
C LEU A 682 -30.66 -43.14 20.55
N PHE A 683 -31.20 -43.95 21.45
CA PHE A 683 -31.73 -43.50 22.74
C PHE A 683 -31.19 -44.32 23.90
N GLY A 684 -31.35 -43.84 25.14
CA GLY A 684 -30.75 -44.43 26.34
C GLY A 684 -29.97 -43.42 27.21
N PRO A 685 -29.31 -43.88 28.29
CA PRO A 685 -28.69 -42.99 29.27
C PRO A 685 -27.55 -42.12 28.71
N PRO A 686 -27.34 -40.92 29.28
CA PRO A 686 -26.23 -40.05 28.90
C PRO A 686 -24.89 -40.70 29.21
N GLY A 687 -23.85 -40.35 28.45
CA GLY A 687 -22.49 -40.84 28.71
C GLY A 687 -22.24 -42.31 28.37
N CYS A 688 -23.17 -42.98 27.68
CA CYS A 688 -23.02 -44.38 27.23
C CYS A 688 -22.46 -44.52 25.80
N GLY A 689 -21.97 -43.44 25.19
CA GLY A 689 -21.16 -43.50 23.97
C GLY A 689 -21.94 -43.50 22.65
N LYS A 690 -23.17 -42.98 22.61
CA LYS A 690 -23.99 -42.85 21.37
C LYS A 690 -23.21 -42.20 20.22
N THR A 691 -22.63 -41.02 20.46
CA THR A 691 -21.81 -40.27 19.50
C THR A 691 -20.55 -41.01 19.10
N MET A 692 -19.90 -41.69 20.06
CA MET A 692 -18.67 -42.46 19.81
C MET A 692 -18.94 -43.69 18.94
N LEU A 693 -20.08 -44.35 19.12
CA LEU A 693 -20.47 -45.55 18.39
C LEU A 693 -20.76 -45.25 16.91
N VAL A 694 -21.50 -44.19 16.61
CA VAL A 694 -21.78 -43.79 15.22
C VAL A 694 -20.52 -43.31 14.54
N ARG A 695 -19.73 -42.45 15.21
CA ARG A 695 -18.45 -41.99 14.67
C ARG A 695 -17.52 -43.15 14.33
N ALA A 696 -17.51 -44.19 15.17
CA ALA A 696 -16.72 -45.39 14.94
C ALA A 696 -17.23 -46.21 13.75
N ALA A 697 -18.55 -46.31 13.56
CA ALA A 697 -19.16 -46.99 12.42
C ALA A 697 -18.86 -46.26 11.10
N SER A 698 -19.00 -44.93 11.08
CA SER A 698 -18.71 -44.11 9.90
C SER A 698 -17.23 -44.20 9.48
N ASN A 699 -16.31 -44.26 10.45
CA ASN A 699 -14.89 -44.41 10.17
C ASN A 699 -14.54 -45.78 9.56
N ASP A 700 -15.24 -46.86 9.94
CA ASP A 700 -14.98 -48.20 9.42
C ASP A 700 -15.29 -48.30 7.91
N ILE A 701 -16.30 -47.56 7.45
CA ILE A 701 -16.69 -47.49 6.02
C ILE A 701 -16.14 -46.25 5.29
N LYS A 702 -15.29 -45.45 5.95
CA LYS A 702 -14.72 -44.18 5.42
C LYS A 702 -15.79 -43.18 4.92
N ALA A 703 -16.98 -43.18 5.53
CA ALA A 703 -18.02 -42.23 5.19
C ALA A 703 -17.78 -40.87 5.87
N THR A 704 -18.17 -39.79 5.18
CA THR A 704 -18.09 -38.42 5.71
C THR A 704 -18.99 -38.29 6.95
N PHE A 705 -18.43 -37.91 8.10
CA PHE A 705 -19.17 -37.78 9.36
C PHE A 705 -19.47 -36.31 9.69
N LEU A 706 -20.73 -35.90 9.54
CA LEU A 706 -21.19 -34.53 9.79
C LEU A 706 -22.01 -34.48 11.07
N THR A 707 -21.74 -33.53 11.97
CA THR A 707 -22.42 -33.43 13.27
C THR A 707 -23.24 -32.17 13.41
N LEU A 708 -24.48 -32.30 13.87
CA LEU A 708 -25.35 -31.23 14.33
C LEU A 708 -25.59 -31.42 15.83
N SER A 709 -25.34 -30.38 16.62
CA SER A 709 -25.58 -30.40 18.07
C SER A 709 -26.77 -29.50 18.36
N GLY A 710 -27.84 -30.07 18.89
CA GLY A 710 -29.11 -29.34 19.08
C GLY A 710 -28.97 -28.11 19.97
N SER A 711 -28.17 -28.19 21.04
CA SER A 711 -27.93 -27.08 21.97
C SER A 711 -27.03 -25.97 21.38
N ASP A 712 -26.02 -26.32 20.58
CA ASP A 712 -25.10 -25.34 19.96
C ASP A 712 -25.78 -24.47 18.91
N ILE A 713 -26.78 -25.03 18.23
CA ILE A 713 -27.49 -24.39 17.12
C ILE A 713 -28.41 -23.26 17.63
N PHE A 714 -29.10 -23.44 18.75
CA PHE A 714 -29.96 -22.39 19.31
C PHE A 714 -29.20 -21.22 19.94
N ALA A 715 -27.96 -21.43 20.39
CA ALA A 715 -27.13 -20.36 20.95
C ALA A 715 -26.85 -19.22 19.94
N ARG A 716 -27.03 -19.48 18.64
CA ARG A 716 -26.76 -18.54 17.53
C ARG A 716 -28.02 -17.88 16.95
N GLY A 717 -29.21 -18.22 17.46
CA GLY A 717 -30.49 -17.68 17.00
C GLY A 717 -31.17 -18.48 15.88
N TYR A 718 -32.48 -18.27 15.70
CA TYR A 718 -33.34 -19.14 14.87
C TYR A 718 -33.02 -19.13 13.37
N THR A 719 -32.67 -17.99 12.79
CA THR A 719 -32.37 -17.88 11.35
C THR A 719 -31.04 -18.55 11.02
N GLU A 720 -30.03 -18.36 11.87
CA GLU A 720 -28.73 -19.01 11.71
C GLU A 720 -28.87 -20.53 11.89
N ALA A 721 -29.74 -20.98 12.80
CA ALA A 721 -30.06 -22.38 13.00
C ALA A 721 -30.64 -23.05 11.75
N GLN A 722 -31.58 -22.41 11.06
CA GLN A 722 -32.14 -22.93 9.80
C GLN A 722 -31.08 -23.05 8.71
N ASN A 723 -30.21 -22.05 8.58
CA ASN A 723 -29.13 -22.05 7.60
C ASN A 723 -28.11 -23.16 7.88
N ILE A 724 -27.73 -23.37 9.15
CA ILE A 724 -26.79 -24.44 9.54
C ILE A 724 -27.36 -25.82 9.21
N ILE A 725 -28.66 -26.03 9.48
CA ILE A 725 -29.34 -27.28 9.12
C ILE A 725 -29.31 -27.45 7.60
N HIS A 726 -29.81 -26.48 6.84
CA HIS A 726 -29.83 -26.55 5.37
C HIS A 726 -28.43 -26.81 4.78
N GLU A 727 -27.42 -26.06 5.22
CA GLU A 727 -26.04 -26.19 4.74
C GLU A 727 -25.44 -27.56 5.08
N THR A 728 -25.71 -28.10 6.27
CA THR A 728 -25.19 -29.41 6.67
C THR A 728 -25.80 -30.53 5.84
N PHE A 729 -27.10 -30.47 5.58
CA PHE A 729 -27.78 -31.41 4.70
C PHE A 729 -27.31 -31.29 3.25
N MET A 730 -27.04 -30.07 2.75
CA MET A 730 -26.44 -29.86 1.43
C MET A 730 -25.03 -30.45 1.33
N ARG A 731 -24.15 -30.19 2.30
CA ARG A 731 -22.79 -30.76 2.35
C ARG A 731 -22.82 -32.29 2.40
N ALA A 732 -23.74 -32.87 3.16
CA ALA A 732 -23.90 -34.33 3.21
C ALA A 732 -24.25 -34.94 1.85
N ARG A 733 -25.07 -34.24 1.06
CA ARG A 733 -25.46 -34.67 -0.30
C ARG A 733 -24.28 -34.59 -1.27
N GLU A 734 -23.49 -33.53 -1.19
CA GLU A 734 -22.31 -33.35 -2.04
C GLU A 734 -21.17 -34.32 -1.69
N GLN A 735 -21.06 -34.72 -0.42
CA GLN A 735 -19.98 -35.55 0.11
C GLN A 735 -20.38 -37.01 0.37
N ALA A 736 -21.43 -37.50 -0.30
CA ALA A 736 -21.88 -38.89 -0.18
C ALA A 736 -20.77 -39.87 -0.63
N PRO A 737 -20.51 -40.98 0.10
CA PRO A 737 -21.28 -41.51 1.23
C PRO A 737 -21.08 -40.74 2.54
N ALA A 738 -22.18 -40.28 3.15
CA ALA A 738 -22.14 -39.42 4.33
C ALA A 738 -23.12 -39.87 5.43
N VAL A 739 -22.73 -39.63 6.68
CA VAL A 739 -23.57 -39.85 7.87
C VAL A 739 -23.78 -38.51 8.57
N ILE A 740 -25.04 -38.09 8.67
CA ILE A 740 -25.45 -36.90 9.43
C ILE A 740 -25.83 -37.34 10.84
N PHE A 741 -25.04 -36.95 11.84
CA PHE A 741 -25.30 -37.24 13.24
C PHE A 741 -25.89 -36.01 13.95
N ILE A 742 -27.12 -36.13 14.43
CA ILE A 742 -27.83 -35.10 15.19
C ILE A 742 -27.82 -35.48 16.67
N ASP A 743 -26.97 -34.84 17.46
CA ASP A 743 -26.93 -35.01 18.93
C ASP A 743 -27.97 -34.12 19.61
N GLU A 744 -28.51 -34.60 20.73
CA GLU A 744 -29.57 -33.93 21.50
C GLU A 744 -30.76 -33.50 20.62
N ILE A 745 -31.28 -34.42 19.79
CA ILE A 745 -32.35 -34.12 18.83
C ILE A 745 -33.62 -33.57 19.49
N GLU A 746 -33.87 -33.92 20.76
CA GLU A 746 -34.96 -33.36 21.57
C GLU A 746 -34.89 -31.83 21.71
N ALA A 747 -33.70 -31.23 21.59
CA ALA A 747 -33.55 -29.78 21.60
C ALA A 747 -34.07 -29.16 20.31
N LEU A 748 -33.78 -29.77 19.16
CA LEU A 748 -34.22 -29.31 17.84
C LEU A 748 -35.71 -29.60 17.58
N ALA A 749 -36.23 -30.68 18.16
CA ALA A 749 -37.57 -31.19 17.92
C ALA A 749 -38.31 -31.57 19.21
N PRO A 750 -38.64 -30.60 20.07
CA PRO A 750 -39.37 -30.85 21.31
C PRO A 750 -40.83 -31.24 21.03
N SER A 751 -41.42 -32.06 21.92
CA SER A 751 -42.82 -32.46 21.87
C SER A 751 -43.79 -31.27 21.91
N ARG A 752 -44.91 -31.38 21.19
CA ARG A 752 -45.82 -30.30 20.72
C ARG A 752 -46.54 -29.48 21.80
N GLU A 753 -46.26 -29.67 23.08
CA GLU A 753 -46.74 -28.78 24.15
C GLU A 753 -45.98 -27.44 24.19
N ARG A 754 -44.85 -27.32 23.45
CA ARG A 754 -44.14 -26.05 23.22
C ARG A 754 -44.20 -25.72 21.72
N LEU A 755 -44.62 -24.49 21.40
CA LEU A 755 -44.82 -23.90 20.06
C LEU A 755 -43.98 -24.51 18.92
N SER A 756 -44.61 -24.70 17.75
CA SER A 756 -43.94 -25.15 16.52
C SER A 756 -42.73 -24.28 16.18
N SER A 757 -41.54 -24.84 16.28
CA SER A 757 -40.29 -24.15 15.96
C SER A 757 -40.08 -24.11 14.44
N PRO A 758 -39.75 -22.96 13.83
CA PRO A 758 -39.35 -22.88 12.42
C PRO A 758 -38.16 -23.79 12.08
N VAL A 759 -37.34 -24.11 13.07
CA VAL A 759 -36.19 -25.02 12.97
C VAL A 759 -36.67 -26.47 12.80
N LEU A 760 -37.73 -26.87 13.52
CA LEU A 760 -38.35 -28.19 13.37
C LEU A 760 -38.95 -28.35 11.97
N THR A 761 -39.64 -27.32 11.45
CA THR A 761 -40.19 -27.35 10.09
C THR A 761 -39.09 -27.53 9.04
N GLN A 762 -37.99 -26.77 9.16
CA GLN A 762 -36.84 -26.92 8.26
C GLN A 762 -36.23 -28.32 8.35
N LEU A 763 -36.02 -28.84 9.57
CA LEU A 763 -35.47 -30.17 9.77
C LEU A 763 -36.36 -31.25 9.14
N LEU A 764 -37.69 -31.17 9.33
CA LEU A 764 -38.63 -32.10 8.70
C LEU A 764 -38.58 -32.02 7.17
N GLN A 765 -38.51 -30.81 6.60
CA GLN A 765 -38.36 -30.62 5.15
C GLN A 765 -37.06 -31.22 4.62
N GLU A 766 -35.94 -31.05 5.33
CA GLU A 766 -34.67 -31.63 4.90
C GLU A 766 -34.67 -33.16 5.02
N ILE A 767 -35.25 -33.74 6.07
CA ILE A 767 -35.37 -35.20 6.22
C ILE A 767 -36.25 -35.77 5.10
N ASP A 768 -37.40 -35.15 4.86
CA ASP A 768 -38.32 -35.57 3.79
C ASP A 768 -37.68 -35.36 2.39
N GLY A 769 -36.80 -34.37 2.22
CA GLY A 769 -36.04 -34.14 0.97
C GLY A 769 -34.82 -35.05 0.79
N VAL A 770 -34.16 -35.46 1.87
CA VAL A 770 -33.12 -36.52 1.87
C VAL A 770 -33.73 -37.87 1.52
N SER A 771 -35.02 -38.03 1.75
CA SER A 771 -35.75 -39.27 1.49
C SER A 771 -35.76 -39.70 0.01
N GLU A 772 -35.31 -38.82 -0.91
CA GLU A 772 -35.14 -39.04 -2.35
C GLU A 772 -33.68 -39.25 -2.79
N LEU A 773 -32.70 -39.07 -1.90
CA LEU A 773 -31.27 -38.97 -2.26
C LEU A 773 -30.45 -40.18 -1.79
N LYS A 774 -29.53 -40.59 -2.67
CA LYS A 774 -28.68 -41.78 -2.52
C LYS A 774 -27.45 -41.48 -1.66
N GLY A 775 -27.03 -42.43 -0.83
CA GLY A 775 -25.74 -42.39 -0.14
C GLY A 775 -25.65 -41.52 1.13
N VAL A 776 -26.78 -41.11 1.74
CA VAL A 776 -26.78 -40.35 3.00
C VAL A 776 -27.62 -41.07 4.05
N VAL A 777 -27.05 -41.31 5.23
CA VAL A 777 -27.77 -41.91 6.38
C VAL A 777 -27.89 -40.89 7.51
N LEU A 778 -29.12 -40.73 8.04
CA LEU A 778 -29.39 -39.85 9.17
C LEU A 778 -29.32 -40.62 10.49
N VAL A 779 -28.64 -40.09 11.50
CA VAL A 779 -28.59 -40.68 12.84
C VAL A 779 -28.87 -39.62 13.88
N GLY A 780 -30.00 -39.74 14.58
CA GLY A 780 -30.34 -38.90 15.72
C GLY A 780 -29.90 -39.56 17.02
N ALA A 781 -29.48 -38.77 18.01
CA ALA A 781 -29.21 -39.26 19.35
C ALA A 781 -29.99 -38.42 20.37
N THR A 782 -30.54 -39.10 21.38
CA THR A 782 -31.30 -38.49 22.46
C THR A 782 -31.01 -39.16 23.78
N ASN A 783 -31.02 -38.38 24.86
CA ASN A 783 -31.02 -38.91 26.22
C ASN A 783 -32.43 -38.96 26.81
N LYS A 784 -33.38 -38.26 26.19
CA LYS A 784 -34.75 -38.06 26.67
C LYS A 784 -35.75 -38.34 25.55
N PRO A 785 -35.97 -39.63 25.21
CA PRO A 785 -36.77 -39.98 24.04
C PRO A 785 -38.25 -39.57 24.17
N SER A 786 -38.79 -39.45 25.38
CA SER A 786 -40.15 -38.95 25.64
C SER A 786 -40.36 -37.48 25.25
N TYR A 787 -39.28 -36.70 25.11
CA TYR A 787 -39.33 -35.27 24.81
C TYR A 787 -39.31 -34.95 23.31
N ILE A 788 -39.17 -35.96 22.44
CA ILE A 788 -39.09 -35.79 20.99
C ILE A 788 -40.49 -35.68 20.37
N ASP A 789 -40.65 -34.81 19.37
CA ASP A 789 -41.88 -34.76 18.56
C ASP A 789 -42.13 -36.09 17.83
N ALA A 790 -43.31 -36.69 18.04
CA ALA A 790 -43.73 -37.93 17.41
C ALA A 790 -43.71 -37.90 15.86
N ALA A 791 -43.68 -36.72 15.24
CA ALA A 791 -43.50 -36.55 13.81
C ALA A 791 -42.15 -37.08 13.31
N LEU A 792 -41.09 -37.03 14.11
CA LEU A 792 -39.78 -37.58 13.75
C LEU A 792 -39.76 -39.12 13.74
N LEU A 793 -40.64 -39.75 14.53
CA LEU A 793 -40.78 -41.20 14.66
C LEU A 793 -41.74 -41.82 13.63
N ARG A 794 -42.17 -41.04 12.62
CA ARG A 794 -43.03 -41.53 11.54
C ARG A 794 -42.19 -42.27 10.49
N PRO A 795 -42.75 -43.32 9.85
CA PRO A 795 -42.07 -44.00 8.75
C PRO A 795 -41.62 -43.02 7.65
N GLY A 796 -40.42 -43.22 7.13
CA GLY A 796 -39.73 -42.35 6.16
C GLY A 796 -38.75 -41.35 6.79
N ARG A 797 -38.63 -41.31 8.12
CA ARG A 797 -37.77 -40.39 8.89
C ARG A 797 -36.82 -41.20 9.79
N PHE A 798 -37.07 -41.28 11.10
CA PHE A 798 -36.34 -42.19 11.98
C PHE A 798 -37.07 -43.54 12.07
N ASP A 799 -36.76 -44.42 11.12
CA ASP A 799 -37.42 -45.71 10.93
C ASP A 799 -36.99 -46.77 11.95
N LYS A 800 -35.79 -46.63 12.52
CA LYS A 800 -35.22 -47.59 13.46
C LYS A 800 -34.77 -46.91 14.75
N ALA A 801 -35.34 -47.28 15.88
CA ALA A 801 -34.89 -46.85 17.20
C ALA A 801 -33.97 -47.91 17.82
N ILE A 802 -32.74 -47.53 18.19
CA ILE A 802 -31.74 -48.42 18.79
C ILE A 802 -31.46 -47.96 20.21
N TYR A 803 -31.68 -48.87 21.16
CA TYR A 803 -31.39 -48.63 22.57
C TYR A 803 -29.90 -48.86 22.87
N ILE A 804 -29.25 -47.84 23.45
CA ILE A 804 -27.89 -47.91 23.97
C ILE A 804 -27.97 -48.18 25.46
N ALA A 805 -27.78 -49.45 25.84
CA ALA A 805 -27.85 -49.88 27.24
C ALA A 805 -26.68 -49.31 28.08
N SER A 806 -26.88 -49.27 29.39
CA SER A 806 -25.80 -49.01 30.35
C SER A 806 -24.73 -50.11 30.28
N PRO A 807 -23.45 -49.79 30.56
CA PRO A 807 -22.37 -50.77 30.42
C PRO A 807 -22.53 -51.91 31.44
N SER A 808 -22.50 -53.16 30.95
CA SER A 808 -22.50 -54.36 31.80
C SER A 808 -21.24 -54.46 32.65
N GLN A 809 -21.26 -55.26 33.72
CA GLN A 809 -20.09 -55.47 34.58
C GLN A 809 -18.78 -55.80 33.82
N PRO A 810 -18.75 -56.76 32.86
CA PRO A 810 -17.53 -57.03 32.09
C PRO A 810 -17.13 -55.85 31.19
N ALA A 811 -18.08 -55.09 30.66
CA ALA A 811 -17.79 -53.88 29.89
C ALA A 811 -17.17 -52.78 30.77
N ARG A 812 -17.68 -52.56 31.99
CA ARG A 812 -17.13 -51.61 32.96
C ARG A 812 -15.69 -51.96 33.34
N GLU A 813 -15.42 -53.25 33.58
CA GLU A 813 -14.06 -53.73 33.86
C GLU A 813 -13.10 -53.42 32.71
N HIS A 814 -13.52 -53.68 31.46
CA HIS A 814 -12.74 -53.35 30.27
C HIS A 814 -12.49 -51.84 30.12
N ILE A 815 -13.47 -50.98 30.42
CA ILE A 815 -13.31 -49.52 30.36
C ILE A 815 -12.28 -49.05 31.39
N PHE A 816 -12.35 -49.54 32.64
CA PHE A 816 -11.33 -49.24 33.66
C PHE A 816 -9.93 -49.70 33.23
N LYS A 817 -9.83 -50.91 32.65
CA LYS A 817 -8.58 -51.47 32.15
C LYS A 817 -8.01 -50.64 30.98
N GLN A 818 -8.84 -50.18 30.05
CA GLN A 818 -8.41 -49.32 28.95
C GLN A 818 -7.88 -47.96 29.45
N GLN A 819 -8.55 -47.37 30.43
CA GLN A 819 -8.21 -46.02 30.93
C GLN A 819 -7.01 -45.98 31.88
N LEU A 820 -6.82 -47.01 32.71
CA LEU A 820 -5.78 -47.05 33.75
C LEU A 820 -4.68 -48.10 33.50
N GLY A 821 -4.90 -49.05 32.58
CA GLY A 821 -4.00 -50.18 32.37
C GLY A 821 -2.60 -49.80 31.90
N SER A 822 -2.45 -48.70 31.17
CA SER A 822 -1.14 -48.17 30.74
C SER A 822 -0.31 -47.59 31.90
N LEU A 823 -0.95 -47.21 33.00
CA LEU A 823 -0.32 -46.54 34.15
C LEU A 823 -0.01 -47.52 35.28
N SER A 824 -0.88 -48.51 35.51
CA SER A 824 -0.72 -49.52 36.58
C SER A 824 -1.50 -50.80 36.25
N PRO A 825 -0.86 -51.81 35.64
CA PRO A 825 -1.52 -53.06 35.23
C PRO A 825 -1.89 -53.98 36.42
N THR A 826 -1.42 -53.68 37.63
CA THR A 826 -1.61 -54.49 38.86
C THR A 826 -2.88 -54.13 39.65
N LEU A 827 -3.78 -53.29 39.11
CA LEU A 827 -5.00 -52.86 39.79
C LEU A 827 -6.11 -53.91 39.68
N ALA A 828 -6.92 -54.06 40.74
CA ALA A 828 -8.06 -54.98 40.78
C ALA A 828 -9.30 -54.40 40.05
N PHE A 829 -9.28 -54.42 38.71
CA PHE A 829 -10.33 -53.84 37.86
C PHE A 829 -11.72 -54.48 38.05
N SER A 830 -11.78 -55.79 38.31
CA SER A 830 -13.02 -56.51 38.59
C SER A 830 -13.78 -55.96 39.81
N LYS A 831 -13.04 -55.56 40.86
CA LYS A 831 -13.60 -54.97 42.08
C LYS A 831 -14.16 -53.56 41.83
N PHE A 832 -13.53 -52.78 40.94
CA PHE A 832 -14.06 -51.47 40.54
C PHE A 832 -15.36 -51.61 39.76
N ALA A 833 -15.44 -52.58 38.84
CA ALA A 833 -16.62 -52.83 38.02
C ALA A 833 -17.85 -53.30 38.83
N GLN A 834 -17.64 -54.06 39.92
CA GLN A 834 -18.69 -54.46 40.87
C GLN A 834 -19.24 -53.27 41.66
N LEU A 835 -18.36 -52.38 42.13
CA LEU A 835 -18.74 -51.23 42.97
C LEU A 835 -19.25 -50.01 42.17
N SER A 836 -19.14 -50.05 40.85
CA SER A 836 -19.59 -48.99 39.94
C SER A 836 -20.88 -49.36 39.20
N GLU A 837 -21.80 -50.06 39.86
CA GLU A 837 -23.12 -50.34 39.29
C GLU A 837 -23.91 -49.04 39.08
N GLY A 838 -24.64 -48.93 37.96
CA GLY A 838 -25.32 -47.69 37.55
C GLY A 838 -24.40 -46.59 36.99
N PHE A 839 -23.08 -46.80 36.90
CA PHE A 839 -22.17 -45.81 36.32
C PHE A 839 -22.18 -45.91 34.78
N SER A 840 -22.30 -44.77 34.11
CA SER A 840 -22.12 -44.66 32.66
C SER A 840 -20.64 -44.79 32.27
N GLY A 841 -20.37 -44.97 30.97
CA GLY A 841 -19.00 -44.96 30.46
C GLY A 841 -18.27 -43.64 30.76
N ALA A 842 -18.99 -42.51 30.67
CA ALA A 842 -18.48 -41.19 31.02
C ALA A 842 -18.15 -41.05 32.51
N ASP A 843 -18.98 -41.62 33.40
CA ASP A 843 -18.71 -41.62 34.85
C ASP A 843 -17.42 -42.37 35.16
N ILE A 844 -17.23 -43.55 34.55
CA ILE A 844 -16.03 -44.37 34.72
C ILE A 844 -14.78 -43.62 34.23
N VAL A 845 -14.86 -42.99 33.05
CA VAL A 845 -13.75 -42.17 32.51
C VAL A 845 -13.45 -40.99 33.44
N SER A 846 -14.48 -40.34 33.96
CA SER A 846 -14.36 -39.21 34.87
C SER A 846 -13.75 -39.62 36.23
N VAL A 847 -14.17 -40.76 36.78
CA VAL A 847 -13.55 -41.39 37.97
C VAL A 847 -12.06 -41.67 37.73
N CYS A 848 -11.72 -42.23 36.58
CA CYS A 848 -10.32 -42.49 36.21
C CYS A 848 -9.53 -41.19 36.06
N ALA A 849 -10.10 -40.14 35.46
CA ALA A 849 -9.46 -38.84 35.30
C ALA A 849 -9.21 -38.16 36.65
N GLU A 850 -10.18 -38.21 37.56
CA GLU A 850 -10.06 -37.66 38.91
C GLU A 850 -9.01 -38.41 39.74
N ALA A 851 -8.96 -39.75 39.65
CA ALA A 851 -7.91 -40.55 40.27
C ALA A 851 -6.52 -40.23 39.70
N LYS A 852 -6.40 -40.04 38.37
CA LYS A 852 -5.15 -39.59 37.72
C LYS A 852 -4.73 -38.20 38.22
N MET A 853 -5.67 -37.26 38.32
CA MET A 853 -5.40 -35.91 38.83
C MET A 853 -5.00 -35.91 40.30
N GLY A 854 -5.58 -36.78 41.12
CA GLY A 854 -5.13 -37.03 42.49
C GLY A 854 -3.67 -37.44 42.55
N ALA A 855 -3.27 -38.43 41.75
CA ALA A 855 -1.87 -38.88 41.66
C ALA A 855 -0.93 -37.77 41.14
N VAL A 856 -1.38 -36.92 40.21
CA VAL A 856 -0.61 -35.76 39.74
C VAL A 856 -0.41 -34.72 40.85
N ARG A 857 -1.45 -34.41 41.63
CA ARG A 857 -1.36 -33.49 42.79
C ARG A 857 -0.38 -34.02 43.84
N GLU A 858 -0.40 -35.32 44.13
CA GLU A 858 0.55 -35.94 45.05
C GLU A 858 1.99 -35.92 44.53
N ARG A 859 2.18 -36.07 43.21
CA ARG A 859 3.50 -35.94 42.57
C ARG A 859 4.06 -34.52 42.66
N ILE A 860 3.21 -33.50 42.47
CA ILE A 860 3.59 -32.09 42.65
C ILE A 860 3.97 -31.82 44.12
N ALA A 861 3.29 -32.45 45.07
CA ALA A 861 3.59 -32.37 46.50
C ALA A 861 4.80 -33.22 46.94
N GLY A 862 5.56 -33.80 46.01
CA GLY A 862 6.78 -34.56 46.29
C GLY A 862 6.55 -35.94 46.90
N LYS A 863 5.33 -36.49 46.83
CA LYS A 863 4.96 -37.78 47.43
C LYS A 863 5.02 -38.93 46.42
N ARG A 864 3.88 -39.33 45.86
CA ARG A 864 3.72 -40.56 45.05
C ARG A 864 3.41 -40.21 43.58
N ALA A 865 3.79 -41.10 42.66
CA ALA A 865 3.67 -40.88 41.21
C ALA A 865 2.70 -41.82 40.48
N LYS A 866 2.14 -42.84 41.15
CA LYS A 866 1.28 -43.88 40.54
C LYS A 866 -0.09 -43.90 41.20
N VAL A 867 -1.12 -44.21 40.41
CA VAL A 867 -2.53 -44.34 40.88
C VAL A 867 -2.68 -45.66 41.63
N THR A 868 -3.21 -45.62 42.86
CA THR A 868 -3.45 -46.82 43.68
C THR A 868 -4.92 -47.26 43.63
N SER A 869 -5.20 -48.50 44.07
CA SER A 869 -6.58 -48.99 44.14
C SER A 869 -7.44 -48.23 45.16
N GLU A 870 -6.83 -47.68 46.22
CA GLU A 870 -7.52 -46.89 47.23
C GLU A 870 -7.99 -45.53 46.68
N ASP A 871 -7.20 -44.91 45.79
CA ASP A 871 -7.55 -43.64 45.15
C ASP A 871 -8.79 -43.78 44.28
N VAL A 872 -8.85 -44.84 43.47
CA VAL A 872 -10.00 -45.13 42.60
C VAL A 872 -11.24 -45.47 43.45
N LEU A 873 -11.10 -46.30 44.48
CA LEU A 873 -12.22 -46.67 45.35
C LEU A 873 -12.79 -45.49 46.15
N ARG A 874 -11.93 -44.54 46.56
CA ARG A 874 -12.36 -43.30 47.23
C ARG A 874 -13.26 -42.48 46.31
N VAL A 875 -12.87 -42.33 45.04
CA VAL A 875 -13.65 -41.57 44.06
C VAL A 875 -14.96 -42.27 43.71
N ILE A 876 -14.96 -43.61 43.57
CA ILE A 876 -16.19 -44.38 43.33
C ILE A 876 -17.19 -44.20 44.48
N LYS A 877 -16.75 -44.33 45.75
CA LYS A 877 -17.63 -44.17 46.92
C LYS A 877 -18.17 -42.75 47.10
N GLY A 878 -17.43 -41.74 46.62
CA GLY A 878 -17.82 -40.34 46.70
C GLY A 878 -18.80 -39.89 45.60
N ARG A 879 -19.02 -40.71 44.57
CA ARG A 879 -19.90 -40.37 43.43
C ARG A 879 -21.19 -41.17 43.46
N LYS A 880 -22.28 -40.48 43.13
CA LYS A 880 -23.58 -41.12 42.85
C LYS A 880 -23.61 -41.62 41.40
N PRO A 881 -24.27 -42.74 41.12
CA PRO A 881 -24.48 -43.20 39.75
C PRO A 881 -25.32 -42.18 38.96
N SER A 882 -24.97 -41.96 37.69
CA SER A 882 -25.69 -41.03 36.81
C SER A 882 -26.92 -41.65 36.16
N ILE A 883 -27.10 -42.96 36.26
CA ILE A 883 -28.23 -43.70 35.69
C ILE A 883 -29.07 -44.21 36.86
N THR A 884 -30.34 -43.82 36.91
CA THR A 884 -31.30 -44.27 37.93
C THR A 884 -32.20 -45.38 37.38
N ASP A 885 -32.84 -46.13 38.28
CA ASP A 885 -33.81 -47.17 37.90
C ASP A 885 -35.06 -46.58 37.23
N GLU A 886 -35.42 -45.33 37.58
CA GLU A 886 -36.50 -44.57 36.94
C GLU A 886 -36.17 -44.26 35.47
N ASP A 887 -34.94 -43.84 35.18
CA ASP A 887 -34.48 -43.59 33.80
C ASP A 887 -34.54 -44.88 32.96
N LEU A 888 -34.12 -46.01 33.54
CA LEU A 888 -34.16 -47.31 32.87
C LEU A 888 -35.59 -47.73 32.50
N PHE A 889 -36.56 -47.51 33.39
CA PHE A 889 -37.97 -47.78 33.13
C PHE A 889 -38.49 -46.95 31.96
N GLU A 890 -38.15 -45.66 31.89
CA GLU A 890 -38.54 -44.78 30.78
C GLU A 890 -38.00 -45.29 29.44
N TYR A 891 -36.74 -45.74 29.39
CA TYR A 891 -36.15 -46.27 28.16
C TYR A 891 -36.78 -47.60 27.72
N VAL A 892 -37.10 -48.49 28.65
CA VAL A 892 -37.77 -49.76 28.34
C VAL A 892 -39.19 -49.49 27.81
N ALA A 893 -39.94 -48.59 28.46
CA ALA A 893 -41.27 -48.20 27.99
C ALA A 893 -41.24 -47.55 26.59
N PHE A 894 -40.21 -46.75 26.30
CA PHE A 894 -40.02 -46.19 24.95
C PHE A 894 -39.67 -47.28 23.92
N LEU A 895 -38.83 -48.25 24.29
CA LEU A 895 -38.47 -49.39 23.44
C LEU A 895 -39.69 -50.28 23.15
N GLU A 896 -40.59 -50.52 24.10
CA GLU A 896 -41.82 -51.27 23.88
C GLU A 896 -42.77 -50.55 22.91
N LYS A 897 -42.79 -49.21 22.95
CA LYS A 897 -43.70 -48.39 22.13
C LYS A 897 -43.17 -48.10 20.72
N TYR A 898 -41.86 -47.92 20.56
CA TYR A 898 -41.22 -47.44 19.33
C TYR A 898 -39.97 -48.25 18.90
N GLY A 899 -39.66 -49.36 19.58
CA GLY A 899 -38.60 -50.29 19.17
C GLY A 899 -38.92 -50.97 17.83
N GLU A 900 -38.14 -51.99 17.45
CA GLU A 900 -38.34 -52.72 16.19
C GLU A 900 -39.81 -53.13 16.04
N ARG A 901 -40.54 -52.41 15.18
CA ARG A 901 -41.83 -52.85 14.68
C ARG A 901 -41.54 -54.10 13.88
N LYS A 902 -41.83 -55.27 14.47
CA LYS A 902 -41.73 -56.55 13.78
C LYS A 902 -42.53 -56.54 12.48
#